data_AF-A0A813H1Y9-F1
#
_entry.id   AF-A0A813H1Y9-F1
#
_cell.length_a   1.000
_cell.length_b   1.000
_cell.length_c   1.000
_cell.angle_alpha   90.00
_cell.angle_beta   90.00
_cell.angle_gamma   90.00
#
_symmetry.space_group_name_H-M   'P 1'
#
loop_
_entity.id
_entity.type
_entity.pdbx_description
1 polymer ?
#
loop_
_entity_poly.entity_id
_entity_poly.type
_entity_poly.pdbx_seq_one_letter_code
_entity_poly.pdbx_strand_id
1 'polypeptide(L)'
;GADEDSRMRALRAQFNKYDKNRNGKLSFAELYPVLKASEPSLTDQKVRAMFNGLDKNNDDSLDFDEFVDYVCSKTAPMKGKVIHGVPWSTAVPVPRAYQTRSSHIAETEQRGMTLQQLAALAELIQAVLQKVAITSKFTRERVTWDTVNMYDIDPHFVQPLTLPFRSSFVELVAKGPQIPHWFVSHWWGTEFCQTVALLNFHLKQRLMPSPLFYWICTFANNQHDLSELTGSLLETPFVKVIMANEAVGTVTVFDAKVTTLRRIWCVLENYVSTVTAVEAKSGKHVYDIVAWLPEGQGKYAGKPVPAKPTLRMDLGNGMMREHVLDDETGGAFPLSVSVEGIKLDIHKAEATRREDWTHILHLIAETPASEWTKDPPETCEAYDRINLKARGMFAAGAIYAATTNDDMERLEQLLAEFPDRKDECIGSDCASPLHAAAFKNRLQALQVLLEARANPDVLKDGGASPIFIAAQYAHDDALKLLLQARGDVNLSRQDGFGPVHIAVQTESISTLQVLLQASANPDQQSLKGGTPLLIATQKGDLEAVKVLLQGRADVNQQSSVGNTPLRLAKKQAVVKALMDAKAEPLQAIMSLPPGPAAESAASPAPKGKAKAKAKARRRPPQAFGDAFALDGMADIDAKGGAGVAGGMASLYGGF
;
A
#
# COMPACT_ATOMS: atom_id res chain seq x y z
N GLY A 1 -21.28 30.71 -18.47
CA GLY A 1 -21.81 31.98 -18.99
C GLY A 1 -23.13 32.33 -18.32
N ALA A 2 -24.19 32.61 -19.08
CA ALA A 2 -25.48 33.05 -18.53
C ALA A 2 -26.21 32.03 -17.61
N ASP A 3 -25.91 30.73 -17.76
CA ASP A 3 -26.53 29.64 -16.98
C ASP A 3 -25.82 29.37 -15.63
N GLU A 4 -24.52 29.68 -15.53
CA GLU A 4 -23.75 29.55 -14.27
C GLU A 4 -24.18 30.58 -13.23
N ASP A 5 -24.37 31.82 -13.63
CA ASP A 5 -24.85 32.88 -12.74
C ASP A 5 -26.28 32.61 -12.26
N SER A 6 -27.12 31.97 -13.07
CA SER A 6 -28.47 31.58 -12.67
C SER A 6 -28.44 30.42 -11.66
N ARG A 7 -27.59 29.42 -11.88
CA ARG A 7 -27.42 28.28 -10.96
C ARG A 7 -26.80 28.68 -9.63
N MET A 8 -25.76 29.51 -9.63
CA MET A 8 -25.13 30.00 -8.39
C MET A 8 -26.10 30.85 -7.58
N ARG A 9 -26.97 31.64 -8.23
CA ARG A 9 -28.08 32.34 -7.56
C ARG A 9 -29.10 31.39 -6.93
N ALA A 10 -29.46 30.30 -7.60
CA ALA A 10 -30.38 29.30 -7.07
C ALA A 10 -29.79 28.51 -5.88
N LEU A 11 -28.52 28.10 -5.98
CA LEU A 11 -27.79 27.44 -4.88
C LEU A 11 -27.63 28.38 -3.68
N ARG A 12 -27.34 29.66 -3.91
CA ARG A 12 -27.28 30.67 -2.84
C ARG A 12 -28.65 30.89 -2.19
N ALA A 13 -29.73 30.90 -2.97
CA ALA A 13 -31.09 30.97 -2.42
C ALA A 13 -31.44 29.74 -1.57
N GLN A 14 -30.98 28.56 -1.97
CA GLN A 14 -31.18 27.32 -1.22
C GLN A 14 -30.33 27.27 0.06
N PHE A 15 -29.07 27.68 -0.01
CA PHE A 15 -28.19 27.84 1.15
C PHE A 15 -28.81 28.79 2.18
N ASN A 16 -29.25 29.97 1.73
CA ASN A 16 -29.90 30.98 2.58
C ASN A 16 -31.25 30.52 3.15
N LYS A 17 -31.88 29.49 2.57
CA LYS A 17 -33.11 28.90 3.11
C LYS A 17 -32.82 28.01 4.33
N TYR A 18 -31.64 27.38 4.35
CA TYR A 18 -31.22 26.50 5.44
C TYR A 18 -30.42 27.24 6.52
N ASP A 19 -29.72 28.33 6.15
CA ASP A 19 -29.02 29.24 7.05
C ASP A 19 -30.04 30.13 7.78
N LYS A 20 -30.61 29.60 8.86
CA LYS A 20 -31.70 30.28 9.60
C LYS A 20 -31.17 31.45 10.40
N ASN A 21 -29.93 31.38 10.88
CA ASN A 21 -29.29 32.40 11.69
C ASN A 21 -28.58 33.48 10.84
N ARG A 22 -28.47 33.28 9.52
CA ARG A 22 -27.86 34.19 8.53
C ARG A 22 -26.39 34.50 8.82
N ASN A 23 -25.66 33.56 9.42
CA ASN A 23 -24.24 33.73 9.72
C ASN A 23 -23.33 33.33 8.54
N GLY A 24 -23.91 32.90 7.41
CA GLY A 24 -23.17 32.49 6.22
C GLY A 24 -22.62 31.07 6.28
N LYS A 25 -23.06 30.26 7.26
CA LYS A 25 -22.63 28.89 7.53
C LYS A 25 -23.81 28.02 7.94
N LEU A 26 -23.79 26.72 7.62
CA LEU A 26 -24.84 25.78 8.00
C LEU A 26 -24.36 24.87 9.12
N SER A 27 -24.96 24.99 10.30
CA SER A 27 -24.67 24.09 11.42
C SER A 27 -25.31 22.71 11.23
N PHE A 28 -24.78 21.70 11.93
CA PHE A 28 -25.40 20.37 11.98
C PHE A 28 -26.87 20.45 12.42
N ALA A 29 -27.20 21.30 13.39
CA ALA A 29 -28.57 21.46 13.88
C ALA A 29 -29.54 21.99 12.82
N GLU A 30 -29.06 22.85 11.90
CA GLU A 30 -29.86 23.40 10.81
C GLU A 30 -30.09 22.38 9.69
N LEU A 31 -29.11 21.53 9.41
CA LEU A 31 -29.16 20.52 8.34
C LEU A 31 -29.72 19.16 8.77
N TYR A 32 -29.60 18.81 10.05
CA TYR A 32 -30.08 17.55 10.62
C TYR A 32 -31.51 17.17 10.21
N PRO A 33 -32.54 18.05 10.36
CA PRO A 33 -33.90 17.70 9.98
C PRO A 33 -34.06 17.45 8.47
N VAL A 34 -33.24 18.10 7.63
CA VAL A 34 -33.26 17.93 6.17
C VAL A 34 -32.64 16.59 5.79
N LEU A 35 -31.48 16.26 6.36
CA LEU A 35 -30.78 14.99 6.12
C LEU A 35 -31.62 13.80 6.60
N LYS A 36 -32.22 13.90 7.80
CA LYS A 36 -33.09 12.86 8.36
C LYS A 36 -34.40 12.69 7.57
N ALA A 37 -34.96 13.77 7.02
CA ALA A 37 -36.15 13.70 6.18
C ALA A 37 -35.88 13.06 4.80
N SER A 38 -34.67 13.21 4.26
CA SER A 38 -34.27 12.59 2.99
C SER A 38 -34.05 11.08 3.10
N GLU A 39 -33.55 10.60 4.24
CA GLU A 39 -33.35 9.17 4.50
C GLU A 39 -33.75 8.82 5.95
N PRO A 40 -35.03 8.49 6.19
CA PRO A 40 -35.56 8.24 7.54
C PRO A 40 -34.96 7.02 8.25
N SER A 41 -34.35 6.10 7.50
CA SER A 41 -33.74 4.85 8.00
C SER A 41 -32.33 5.02 8.59
N LEU A 42 -31.69 6.19 8.41
CA LEU A 42 -30.35 6.42 8.93
C LEU A 42 -30.34 6.62 10.45
N THR A 43 -29.43 5.95 11.14
CA THR A 43 -29.14 6.22 12.57
C THR A 43 -28.49 7.59 12.75
N ASP A 44 -28.71 8.25 13.88
CA ASP A 44 -28.20 9.62 14.14
C ASP A 44 -26.66 9.71 14.01
N GLN A 45 -25.96 8.64 14.38
CA GLN A 45 -24.50 8.51 14.21
C GLN A 45 -24.08 8.52 12.73
N LYS A 46 -24.88 7.96 11.82
CA LYS A 46 -24.62 7.97 10.37
C LYS A 46 -24.94 9.33 9.77
N VAL A 47 -25.99 10.01 10.26
CA VAL A 47 -26.30 11.39 9.83
C VAL A 47 -25.19 12.34 10.26
N ARG A 48 -24.62 12.17 11.46
CA ARG A 48 -23.45 12.94 11.90
C ARG A 48 -22.20 12.62 11.08
N ALA A 49 -21.95 11.35 10.78
CA ALA A 49 -20.85 10.95 9.90
C ALA A 49 -20.98 11.54 8.49
N MET A 50 -22.20 11.62 7.95
CA MET A 50 -22.46 12.31 6.69
C MET A 50 -22.11 13.79 6.79
N PHE A 51 -22.58 14.51 7.82
CA PHE A 51 -22.27 15.93 8.01
C PHE A 51 -20.77 16.18 8.13
N ASN A 52 -20.07 15.39 8.95
CA ASN A 52 -18.62 15.50 9.12
C ASN A 52 -17.85 15.18 7.82
N GLY A 53 -18.43 14.41 6.90
CA GLY A 53 -17.87 14.17 5.57
C GLY A 53 -18.05 15.34 4.59
N LEU A 54 -18.94 16.29 4.92
CA LEU A 54 -19.16 17.50 4.12
C LEU A 54 -18.34 18.69 4.61
N ASP A 55 -18.07 18.72 5.92
CA ASP A 55 -17.23 19.71 6.60
C ASP A 55 -15.76 19.40 6.32
N LYS A 56 -15.21 20.01 5.27
CA LYS A 56 -13.85 19.72 4.79
C LYS A 56 -12.80 20.40 5.66
N ASN A 57 -13.15 21.53 6.26
CA ASN A 57 -12.26 22.31 7.11
C ASN A 57 -12.35 21.93 8.60
N ASN A 58 -13.27 21.03 8.98
CA ASN A 58 -13.55 20.54 10.33
C ASN A 58 -13.92 21.66 11.33
N ASP A 59 -14.67 22.67 10.89
CA ASP A 59 -15.12 23.78 11.73
C ASP A 59 -16.52 23.60 12.34
N ASP A 60 -17.10 22.41 12.19
CA ASP A 60 -18.41 21.98 12.67
C ASP A 60 -19.58 22.78 12.02
N SER A 61 -19.31 23.37 10.85
CA SER A 61 -20.26 24.10 10.01
C SER A 61 -19.96 23.89 8.53
N LEU A 62 -20.92 24.11 7.64
CA LEU A 62 -20.69 24.10 6.20
C LEU A 62 -20.73 25.51 5.65
N ASP A 63 -19.63 25.97 5.08
CA ASP A 63 -19.64 27.21 4.31
C ASP A 63 -20.34 27.02 2.95
N PHE A 64 -20.51 28.12 2.21
CA PHE A 64 -21.20 28.07 0.93
C PHE A 64 -20.45 27.24 -0.11
N ASP A 65 -19.12 27.20 -0.07
CA ASP A 65 -18.32 26.47 -1.05
C ASP A 65 -18.34 24.96 -0.74
N GLU A 66 -18.31 24.58 0.54
CA GLU A 66 -18.53 23.20 1.01
C GLU A 66 -19.95 22.71 0.72
N PHE A 67 -20.95 23.57 0.90
CA PHE A 67 -22.33 23.29 0.50
C PHE A 67 -22.47 23.12 -1.01
N VAL A 68 -21.84 24.00 -1.80
CA VAL A 68 -21.82 23.90 -3.25
C VAL A 68 -21.11 22.62 -3.69
N ASP A 69 -20.00 22.26 -3.07
CA ASP A 69 -19.27 21.02 -3.33
C ASP A 69 -20.09 19.79 -2.95
N TYR A 70 -20.83 19.81 -1.85
CA TYR A 70 -21.76 18.72 -1.50
C TYR A 70 -22.87 18.57 -2.53
N VAL A 71 -23.54 19.68 -2.88
CA VAL A 71 -24.61 19.66 -3.85
C VAL A 71 -24.07 19.30 -5.23
N CYS A 72 -22.87 19.76 -5.60
CA CYS A 72 -22.22 19.49 -6.88
C CYS A 72 -21.55 18.11 -6.96
N SER A 73 -21.20 17.48 -5.84
CA SER A 73 -20.67 16.11 -5.80
C SER A 73 -21.80 15.07 -5.85
N LYS A 74 -22.95 15.33 -5.22
CA LYS A 74 -24.17 14.52 -5.43
C LYS A 74 -24.91 14.87 -6.72
N THR A 75 -24.67 16.06 -7.27
CA THR A 75 -25.17 16.49 -8.57
C THR A 75 -24.07 17.22 -9.33
N ALA A 76 -23.17 16.48 -9.97
CA ALA A 76 -22.70 17.00 -11.24
C ALA A 76 -23.99 17.22 -12.04
N PRO A 77 -24.40 18.45 -12.40
CA PRO A 77 -25.61 18.60 -13.17
C PRO A 77 -25.31 17.89 -14.47
N MET A 78 -26.11 16.88 -14.73
CA MET A 78 -26.41 16.50 -16.09
C MET A 78 -26.92 17.77 -16.77
N LYS A 79 -26.05 18.40 -17.57
CA LYS A 79 -26.45 19.50 -18.45
C LYS A 79 -27.38 18.88 -19.49
N GLY A 80 -28.68 18.96 -19.23
CA GLY A 80 -29.75 18.50 -20.13
C GLY A 80 -30.83 17.67 -19.42
N LYS A 81 -32.03 17.68 -19.98
CA LYS A 81 -33.09 16.73 -19.58
C LYS A 81 -32.56 15.31 -19.78
N VAL A 82 -32.52 14.53 -18.71
CA VAL A 82 -32.21 13.11 -18.77
C VAL A 82 -33.36 12.38 -19.44
N ILE A 83 -33.05 11.63 -20.49
CA ILE A 83 -34.07 10.92 -21.27
C ILE A 83 -34.26 9.53 -20.67
N HIS A 84 -35.53 9.12 -20.52
CA HIS A 84 -35.91 7.82 -19.96
C HIS A 84 -36.46 6.91 -21.05
N GLY A 85 -36.18 5.60 -20.94
CA GLY A 85 -36.83 4.57 -21.77
C GLY A 85 -36.44 4.54 -23.25
N VAL A 86 -35.41 5.29 -23.65
CA VAL A 86 -34.89 5.28 -25.03
C VAL A 86 -33.51 4.59 -25.09
N PRO A 87 -33.16 3.91 -26.21
CA PRO A 87 -31.80 3.46 -26.45
C PRO A 87 -30.83 4.65 -26.41
N TRP A 88 -29.70 4.52 -25.72
CA TRP A 88 -28.80 5.67 -25.57
C TRP A 88 -28.21 6.17 -26.88
N SER A 89 -28.14 5.33 -27.91
CA SER A 89 -27.68 5.68 -29.26
C SER A 89 -28.55 6.74 -29.95
N THR A 90 -29.77 7.00 -29.47
CA THR A 90 -30.61 8.09 -29.98
C THR A 90 -30.26 9.45 -29.38
N ALA A 91 -29.58 9.47 -28.23
CA ALA A 91 -29.23 10.68 -27.49
C ALA A 91 -27.73 11.01 -27.54
N VAL A 92 -26.89 9.99 -27.71
CA VAL A 92 -25.44 10.10 -27.87
C VAL A 92 -25.02 9.43 -29.17
N PRO A 93 -24.37 10.16 -30.09
CA PRO A 93 -23.91 9.57 -31.34
C PRO A 93 -22.86 8.50 -31.06
N VAL A 94 -23.03 7.34 -31.69
CA VAL A 94 -22.05 6.24 -31.60
C VAL A 94 -20.72 6.70 -32.22
N PRO A 95 -19.59 6.66 -31.50
CA PRO A 95 -18.28 7.02 -32.04
C PRO A 95 -17.94 6.24 -33.32
N ARG A 96 -17.23 6.89 -34.26
CA ARG A 96 -16.84 6.27 -35.55
C ARG A 96 -16.12 4.93 -35.39
N ALA A 97 -15.28 4.81 -34.36
CA ALA A 97 -14.54 3.59 -34.04
C ALA A 97 -15.44 2.38 -33.75
N TYR A 98 -16.71 2.59 -33.38
CA TYR A 98 -17.67 1.53 -33.06
C TYR A 98 -18.73 1.32 -34.15
N GLN A 99 -18.64 2.06 -35.26
CA GLN A 99 -19.60 1.96 -36.38
C GLN A 99 -19.23 0.89 -37.40
N THR A 100 -18.00 0.36 -37.36
CA THR A 100 -17.52 -0.64 -38.30
C THR A 100 -16.58 -1.63 -37.60
N ARG A 101 -16.79 -2.93 -37.81
CA ARG A 101 -15.83 -3.97 -37.43
C ARG A 101 -14.63 -3.93 -38.38
N SER A 102 -13.45 -3.63 -37.85
CA SER A 102 -12.22 -3.47 -38.64
C SER A 102 -11.37 -4.74 -38.71
N SER A 103 -11.59 -5.70 -37.81
CA SER A 103 -10.80 -6.94 -37.70
C SER A 103 -11.66 -8.15 -37.34
N HIS A 104 -11.19 -9.33 -37.73
CA HIS A 104 -11.72 -10.62 -37.30
C HIS A 104 -10.59 -11.40 -36.62
N ILE A 105 -10.73 -11.70 -35.34
CA ILE A 105 -9.72 -12.41 -34.55
C ILE A 105 -10.34 -13.74 -34.13
N ALA A 106 -10.01 -14.81 -34.86
CA ALA A 106 -10.57 -16.13 -34.62
C ALA A 106 -10.17 -16.64 -33.22
N GLU A 107 -8.88 -16.58 -32.90
CA GLU A 107 -8.34 -17.07 -31.64
C GLU A 107 -8.62 -16.12 -30.48
N THR A 108 -9.38 -16.59 -29.51
CA THR A 108 -9.85 -15.77 -28.39
C THR A 108 -8.71 -15.29 -27.49
N GLU A 109 -7.65 -16.09 -27.37
CA GLU A 109 -6.44 -15.72 -26.64
C GLU A 109 -5.64 -14.61 -27.31
N GLN A 110 -5.94 -14.26 -28.57
CA GLN A 110 -5.33 -13.12 -29.27
C GLN A 110 -6.20 -11.86 -29.19
N ARG A 111 -7.26 -11.87 -28.38
CA ARG A 111 -8.20 -10.74 -28.20
C ARG A 111 -7.87 -9.93 -26.95
N GLY A 112 -6.75 -9.22 -26.96
CA GLY A 112 -6.40 -8.22 -25.93
C GLY A 112 -6.87 -6.82 -26.30
N MET A 113 -6.87 -5.88 -25.37
CA MET A 113 -7.15 -4.46 -25.60
C MET A 113 -6.16 -3.54 -24.90
N THR A 114 -5.97 -2.35 -25.43
CA THR A 114 -5.15 -1.31 -24.81
C THR A 114 -5.93 -0.51 -23.78
N LEU A 115 -5.24 0.07 -22.79
CA LEU A 115 -5.90 1.00 -21.85
C LEU A 115 -6.43 2.27 -22.54
N GLN A 116 -5.92 2.62 -23.72
CA GLN A 116 -6.47 3.70 -24.54
C GLN A 116 -7.85 3.33 -25.09
N GLN A 117 -8.04 2.10 -25.58
CA GLN A 117 -9.34 1.60 -26.02
C GLN A 117 -10.33 1.53 -24.84
N LEU A 118 -9.85 1.12 -23.66
CA LEU A 118 -10.65 1.10 -22.43
C LEU A 118 -11.08 2.51 -22.00
N ALA A 119 -10.18 3.49 -22.05
CA ALA A 119 -10.48 4.89 -21.74
C ALA A 119 -11.49 5.50 -22.72
N ALA A 120 -11.37 5.21 -24.03
CA ALA A 120 -12.34 5.66 -25.02
C ALA A 120 -13.75 5.08 -24.79
N LEU A 121 -13.86 3.85 -24.27
CA LEU A 121 -15.14 3.27 -23.84
C LEU A 121 -15.68 3.97 -22.59
N ALA A 122 -14.82 4.26 -21.61
CA ALA A 122 -15.19 5.01 -20.40
C ALA A 122 -15.76 6.40 -20.73
N GLU A 123 -15.14 7.14 -21.64
CA GLU A 123 -15.64 8.44 -22.12
C GLU A 123 -17.04 8.33 -22.73
N LEU A 124 -17.29 7.30 -23.55
CA LEU A 124 -18.62 7.06 -24.12
C LEU A 124 -19.66 6.76 -23.02
N ILE A 125 -19.33 5.87 -22.08
CA ILE A 125 -20.22 5.50 -20.97
C ILE A 125 -20.57 6.76 -20.16
N GLN A 126 -19.59 7.58 -19.82
CA GLN A 126 -19.79 8.80 -19.06
C GLN A 126 -20.69 9.79 -19.82
N ALA A 127 -20.46 9.98 -21.13
CA ALA A 127 -21.29 10.83 -21.98
C ALA A 127 -22.75 10.34 -22.09
N VAL A 128 -22.96 9.03 -22.13
CA VAL A 128 -24.29 8.41 -22.11
C VAL A 128 -24.98 8.62 -20.78
N LEU A 129 -24.32 8.29 -19.67
CA LEU A 129 -24.91 8.41 -18.34
C LEU A 129 -25.27 9.86 -18.00
N GLN A 130 -24.58 10.85 -18.57
CA GLN A 130 -24.95 12.27 -18.46
C GLN A 130 -26.25 12.66 -19.17
N LYS A 131 -26.71 11.88 -20.16
CA LYS A 131 -27.88 12.23 -20.99
C LYS A 131 -29.05 11.25 -20.85
N VAL A 132 -28.79 10.01 -20.47
CA VAL A 132 -29.77 8.92 -20.49
C VAL A 132 -29.80 8.25 -19.13
N ALA A 133 -30.99 8.11 -18.57
CA ALA A 133 -31.18 7.37 -17.32
C ALA A 133 -31.15 5.88 -17.63
N ILE A 134 -30.15 5.20 -17.05
CA ILE A 134 -30.03 3.74 -17.10
C ILE A 134 -30.29 3.20 -15.70
N THR A 135 -31.08 2.14 -15.62
CA THR A 135 -31.41 1.43 -14.39
C THR A 135 -30.75 0.06 -14.43
N SER A 136 -30.02 -0.28 -13.37
CA SER A 136 -29.35 -1.58 -13.29
C SER A 136 -30.40 -2.70 -13.30
N LYS A 137 -30.14 -3.76 -14.07
CA LYS A 137 -30.99 -4.96 -14.06
C LYS A 137 -30.92 -5.70 -12.72
N PHE A 138 -29.83 -5.53 -11.98
CA PHE A 138 -29.54 -6.27 -10.75
C PHE A 138 -30.00 -5.51 -9.51
N THR A 139 -29.54 -4.27 -9.33
CA THR A 139 -29.88 -3.48 -8.13
C THR A 139 -31.22 -2.76 -8.25
N ARG A 140 -31.75 -2.60 -9.48
CA ARG A 140 -32.92 -1.73 -9.79
C ARG A 140 -32.71 -0.26 -9.47
N GLU A 141 -31.48 0.14 -9.17
CA GLU A 141 -31.10 1.52 -8.90
C GLU A 141 -30.62 2.22 -10.18
N ARG A 142 -30.56 3.55 -10.12
CA ARG A 142 -30.01 4.35 -11.21
C ARG A 142 -28.49 4.16 -11.28
N VAL A 143 -28.00 3.82 -12.46
CA VAL A 143 -26.57 3.71 -12.73
C VAL A 143 -25.96 5.10 -12.87
N THR A 144 -24.87 5.36 -12.15
CA THR A 144 -24.05 6.58 -12.27
C THR A 144 -22.63 6.21 -12.68
N TRP A 145 -21.81 7.21 -13.02
CA TRP A 145 -20.41 6.96 -13.35
C TRP A 145 -19.63 6.30 -12.19
N ASP A 146 -20.00 6.63 -10.95
CA ASP A 146 -19.34 6.11 -9.77
C ASP A 146 -19.81 4.71 -9.37
N THR A 147 -20.97 4.25 -9.87
CA THR A 147 -21.56 2.95 -9.51
C THR A 147 -21.62 1.94 -10.66
N VAL A 148 -21.38 2.39 -11.89
CA VAL A 148 -21.40 1.53 -13.08
C VAL A 148 -20.32 0.45 -12.98
N ASN A 149 -20.71 -0.80 -13.21
CA ASN A 149 -19.81 -1.97 -13.17
C ASN A 149 -20.05 -2.88 -14.39
N MET A 150 -19.37 -4.02 -14.48
CA MET A 150 -19.46 -4.88 -15.68
C MET A 150 -20.85 -5.48 -15.91
N TYR A 151 -21.64 -5.70 -14.86
CA TYR A 151 -23.02 -6.16 -14.98
C TYR A 151 -23.94 -5.13 -15.65
N ASP A 152 -23.59 -3.85 -15.57
CA ASP A 152 -24.28 -2.78 -16.29
C ASP A 152 -23.66 -2.52 -17.67
N ILE A 153 -22.33 -2.55 -17.77
CA ILE A 153 -21.58 -2.25 -19.00
C ILE A 153 -21.90 -3.23 -20.12
N ASP A 154 -21.90 -4.53 -19.81
CA ASP A 154 -22.11 -5.55 -20.82
C ASP A 154 -23.47 -5.39 -21.55
N PRO A 155 -24.63 -5.47 -20.85
CA PRO A 155 -25.92 -5.40 -21.52
C PRO A 155 -26.28 -4.01 -22.04
N HIS A 156 -25.83 -2.93 -21.40
CA HIS A 156 -26.25 -1.58 -21.78
C HIS A 156 -25.34 -0.91 -22.80
N PHE A 157 -24.07 -1.29 -22.92
CA PHE A 157 -23.11 -0.58 -23.76
C PHE A 157 -22.41 -1.51 -24.74
N VAL A 158 -21.80 -2.59 -24.24
CA VAL A 158 -20.98 -3.49 -25.05
C VAL A 158 -21.82 -4.31 -26.02
N GLN A 159 -22.89 -4.96 -25.55
CA GLN A 159 -23.76 -5.76 -26.42
C GLN A 159 -24.41 -4.92 -27.53
N PRO A 160 -25.01 -3.73 -27.27
CA PRO A 160 -25.56 -2.89 -28.34
C PRO A 160 -24.55 -2.47 -29.42
N LEU A 161 -23.28 -2.26 -29.05
CA LEU A 161 -22.23 -1.88 -29.99
C LEU A 161 -21.77 -3.05 -30.87
N THR A 162 -21.80 -4.27 -30.33
CA THR A 162 -21.12 -5.44 -30.93
C THR A 162 -22.07 -6.40 -31.62
N LEU A 163 -23.34 -6.46 -31.18
CA LEU A 163 -24.37 -7.32 -31.74
C LEU A 163 -24.55 -7.15 -33.26
N PRO A 164 -24.53 -5.93 -33.85
CA PRO A 164 -24.65 -5.76 -35.30
C PRO A 164 -23.55 -6.46 -36.10
N PHE A 165 -22.38 -6.66 -35.50
CA PHE A 165 -21.19 -7.21 -36.17
C PHE A 165 -20.90 -8.66 -35.80
N ARG A 166 -21.65 -9.25 -34.86
CA ARG A 166 -21.39 -10.58 -34.31
C ARG A 166 -19.91 -10.75 -33.96
N SER A 167 -19.41 -9.83 -33.14
CA SER A 167 -18.01 -9.76 -32.75
C SER A 167 -17.84 -9.49 -31.27
N SER A 168 -16.64 -9.72 -30.77
CA SER A 168 -16.25 -9.15 -29.48
C SER A 168 -16.11 -7.63 -29.51
N PHE A 169 -16.13 -6.99 -28.34
CA PHE A 169 -15.78 -5.56 -28.26
C PHE A 169 -14.34 -5.34 -28.69
N VAL A 170 -13.44 -6.25 -28.33
CA VAL A 170 -12.04 -6.22 -28.80
C VAL A 170 -11.97 -6.21 -30.31
N GLU A 171 -12.66 -7.12 -30.99
CA GLU A 171 -12.65 -7.19 -32.46
C GLU A 171 -13.27 -5.96 -33.13
N LEU A 172 -14.25 -5.32 -32.49
CA LEU A 172 -14.83 -4.08 -32.96
C LEU A 172 -13.78 -2.96 -33.04
N VAL A 173 -12.88 -2.89 -32.05
CA VAL A 173 -11.88 -1.81 -31.91
C VAL A 173 -10.47 -2.19 -32.39
N ALA A 174 -10.25 -3.46 -32.73
CA ALA A 174 -8.94 -3.98 -33.12
C ALA A 174 -8.60 -3.66 -34.58
N LYS A 175 -7.30 -3.50 -34.84
CA LYS A 175 -6.72 -3.34 -36.19
C LYS A 175 -6.12 -4.63 -36.76
N GLY A 176 -6.12 -5.70 -35.98
CA GLY A 176 -5.50 -6.99 -36.26
C GLY A 176 -5.46 -7.84 -34.98
N PRO A 177 -4.75 -8.98 -34.95
CA PRO A 177 -4.51 -9.73 -33.71
C PRO A 177 -3.86 -8.85 -32.63
N GLN A 178 -4.35 -8.93 -31.39
CA GLN A 178 -3.89 -8.11 -30.26
C GLN A 178 -3.49 -9.04 -29.10
N ILE A 179 -2.34 -9.68 -29.19
CA ILE A 179 -1.91 -10.70 -28.22
C ILE A 179 -1.78 -10.08 -26.82
N PRO A 180 -2.55 -10.54 -25.82
CA PRO A 180 -2.49 -10.04 -24.45
C PRO A 180 -1.15 -10.33 -23.79
N HIS A 181 -0.64 -9.33 -23.08
CA HIS A 181 0.50 -9.46 -22.19
C HIS A 181 0.06 -9.75 -20.75
N TRP A 182 -1.16 -9.33 -20.40
CA TRP A 182 -1.71 -9.46 -19.06
C TRP A 182 -3.14 -9.97 -19.09
N PHE A 183 -3.43 -10.96 -18.27
CA PHE A 183 -4.79 -11.37 -17.95
C PHE A 183 -5.32 -10.52 -16.79
N VAL A 184 -6.55 -10.00 -16.89
CA VAL A 184 -7.19 -9.23 -15.82
C VAL A 184 -8.24 -10.08 -15.11
N SER A 185 -7.91 -10.53 -13.90
CA SER A 185 -8.86 -11.18 -12.99
C SER A 185 -9.57 -10.11 -12.17
N HIS A 186 -10.89 -10.02 -12.27
CA HIS A 186 -11.65 -9.02 -11.54
C HIS A 186 -13.08 -9.50 -11.27
N TRP A 187 -13.66 -9.01 -10.18
CA TRP A 187 -15.07 -9.17 -9.91
C TRP A 187 -15.88 -8.19 -10.76
N TRP A 188 -16.92 -8.68 -11.43
CA TRP A 188 -17.78 -7.86 -12.29
C TRP A 188 -18.51 -6.73 -11.57
N GLY A 189 -18.68 -6.84 -10.24
CA GLY A 189 -19.30 -5.80 -9.43
C GLY A 189 -18.36 -4.65 -9.05
N THR A 190 -17.05 -4.77 -9.33
CA THR A 190 -16.11 -3.67 -9.11
C THR A 190 -16.50 -2.48 -9.98
N GLU A 191 -16.53 -1.28 -9.38
CA GLU A 191 -16.85 -0.05 -10.08
C GLU A 191 -15.86 0.17 -11.23
N PHE A 192 -16.40 0.53 -12.40
CA PHE A 192 -15.60 0.61 -13.62
C PHE A 192 -14.56 1.72 -13.55
N CYS A 193 -14.89 2.84 -12.91
CA CYS A 193 -13.96 3.93 -12.66
C CYS A 193 -12.73 3.46 -11.87
N GLN A 194 -12.93 2.61 -10.85
CA GLN A 194 -11.84 2.01 -10.07
C GLN A 194 -11.03 1.04 -10.92
N THR A 195 -11.68 0.18 -11.71
CA THR A 195 -10.99 -0.76 -12.62
C THR A 195 -10.06 -0.01 -13.59
N VAL A 196 -10.55 1.07 -14.21
CA VAL A 196 -9.75 1.92 -15.10
C VAL A 196 -8.58 2.56 -14.35
N ALA A 197 -8.82 3.11 -13.16
CA ALA A 197 -7.77 3.75 -12.35
C ALA A 197 -6.69 2.75 -11.90
N LEU A 198 -7.08 1.55 -11.46
CA LEU A 198 -6.19 0.49 -10.99
C LEU A 198 -5.32 -0.07 -12.12
N LEU A 199 -5.88 -0.30 -13.30
CA LEU A 199 -5.11 -0.76 -14.46
C LEU A 199 -4.13 0.32 -14.97
N ASN A 200 -4.54 1.59 -14.98
CA ASN A 200 -3.63 2.69 -15.30
C ASN A 200 -2.50 2.81 -14.28
N PHE A 201 -2.79 2.57 -13.00
CA PHE A 201 -1.77 2.55 -11.96
C PHE A 201 -0.78 1.41 -12.16
N HIS A 202 -1.27 0.19 -12.41
CA HIS A 202 -0.44 -0.96 -12.73
C HIS A 202 0.50 -0.70 -13.92
N LEU A 203 -0.03 -0.12 -15.01
CA LEU A 203 0.78 0.26 -16.19
C LEU A 203 1.93 1.21 -15.83
N LYS A 204 1.64 2.25 -15.04
CA LYS A 204 2.63 3.24 -14.60
C LYS A 204 3.75 2.61 -13.77
N GLN A 205 3.41 1.70 -12.86
CA GLN A 205 4.37 1.09 -11.94
C GLN A 205 5.27 0.04 -12.61
N ARG A 206 4.72 -0.77 -13.52
CA ARG A 206 5.49 -1.83 -14.19
C ARG A 206 6.48 -1.32 -15.25
N LEU A 207 6.37 -0.05 -15.68
CA LEU A 207 7.27 0.60 -16.65
C LEU A 207 7.49 -0.21 -17.94
N MET A 208 6.46 -0.93 -18.39
CA MET A 208 6.51 -1.82 -19.54
C MET A 208 6.34 -1.04 -20.87
N PRO A 209 6.94 -1.51 -21.98
CA PRO A 209 6.86 -0.82 -23.26
C PRO A 209 5.45 -0.88 -23.88
N SER A 210 5.00 0.26 -24.43
CA SER A 210 3.69 0.42 -25.10
C SER A 210 3.76 0.02 -26.59
N PRO A 211 2.70 -0.54 -27.20
CA PRO A 211 1.37 -0.80 -26.63
C PRO A 211 1.31 -2.11 -25.84
N LEU A 212 0.67 -2.04 -24.66
CA LEU A 212 0.34 -3.22 -23.85
C LEU A 212 -1.12 -3.60 -24.04
N PHE A 213 -1.35 -4.90 -24.14
CA PHE A 213 -2.66 -5.49 -24.31
C PHE A 213 -3.06 -6.25 -23.05
N TYR A 214 -4.25 -5.94 -22.55
CA TYR A 214 -4.90 -6.57 -21.42
C TYR A 214 -6.04 -7.42 -21.93
N TRP A 215 -6.17 -8.64 -21.43
CA TRP A 215 -7.32 -9.47 -21.68
C TRP A 215 -8.32 -9.29 -20.55
N ILE A 216 -9.53 -8.82 -20.88
CA ILE A 216 -10.61 -8.57 -19.93
C ILE A 216 -11.83 -9.34 -20.44
N CYS A 217 -12.35 -10.25 -19.61
CA CYS A 217 -13.39 -11.22 -20.01
C CYS A 217 -14.59 -10.57 -20.68
N THR A 218 -15.12 -9.49 -20.09
CA THR A 218 -16.31 -8.79 -20.56
C THR A 218 -16.13 -8.19 -21.96
N PHE A 219 -14.90 -7.93 -22.39
CA PHE A 219 -14.66 -7.28 -23.68
C PHE A 219 -14.13 -8.25 -24.75
N ALA A 220 -13.39 -9.28 -24.33
CA ALA A 220 -12.85 -10.29 -25.23
C ALA A 220 -13.88 -11.35 -25.63
N ASN A 221 -14.86 -11.63 -24.75
CA ASN A 221 -15.77 -12.78 -24.84
C ASN A 221 -17.28 -12.47 -24.73
N ASN A 222 -17.70 -11.20 -24.86
CA ASN A 222 -19.10 -10.73 -24.73
C ASN A 222 -20.15 -11.40 -25.66
N GLN A 223 -19.81 -12.47 -26.40
CA GLN A 223 -20.69 -13.15 -27.34
C GLN A 223 -21.17 -14.53 -26.89
N HIS A 224 -20.70 -15.08 -25.76
CA HIS A 224 -21.03 -16.47 -25.42
C HIS A 224 -22.03 -16.59 -24.26
N ASP A 225 -23.12 -17.32 -24.54
CA ASP A 225 -23.69 -18.19 -23.54
C ASP A 225 -22.59 -19.18 -23.13
N LEU A 226 -22.18 -19.16 -21.85
CA LEU A 226 -21.12 -20.03 -21.33
C LEU A 226 -21.46 -21.53 -21.48
N SER A 227 -22.71 -21.86 -21.83
CA SER A 227 -23.13 -23.20 -22.27
C SER A 227 -22.40 -23.71 -23.52
N GLU A 228 -21.79 -22.81 -24.32
CA GLU A 228 -20.99 -23.13 -25.51
C GLU A 228 -19.52 -23.44 -25.22
N LEU A 229 -19.10 -23.48 -23.94
CA LEU A 229 -17.82 -24.07 -23.53
C LEU A 229 -17.88 -25.60 -23.74
N THR A 230 -17.97 -26.03 -24.99
CA THR A 230 -17.90 -27.43 -25.39
C THR A 230 -16.44 -27.85 -25.28
N GLY A 231 -16.06 -28.49 -24.18
CA GLY A 231 -14.68 -28.90 -23.95
C GLY A 231 -14.33 -29.00 -22.46
N SER A 232 -13.05 -29.20 -22.18
CA SER A 232 -12.54 -29.15 -20.81
C SER A 232 -12.53 -27.72 -20.27
N LEU A 233 -12.65 -27.53 -18.94
CA LEU A 233 -12.43 -26.22 -18.30
C LEU A 233 -11.05 -25.62 -18.66
N LEU A 234 -10.06 -26.48 -18.94
CA LEU A 234 -8.73 -26.06 -19.39
C LEU A 234 -8.68 -25.55 -20.83
N GLU A 235 -9.73 -25.77 -21.63
CA GLU A 235 -9.85 -25.27 -23.00
C GLU A 235 -10.59 -23.93 -23.06
N THR A 236 -11.05 -23.43 -21.92
CA THR A 236 -11.70 -22.12 -21.83
C THR A 236 -10.75 -21.01 -22.28
N PRO A 237 -11.28 -19.92 -22.86
CA PRO A 237 -10.45 -18.79 -23.25
C PRO A 237 -9.63 -18.19 -22.11
N PHE A 238 -10.15 -18.23 -20.88
CA PHE A 238 -9.46 -17.75 -19.69
C PHE A 238 -8.13 -18.47 -19.50
N VAL A 239 -8.18 -19.80 -19.53
CA VAL A 239 -7.01 -20.65 -19.36
C VAL A 239 -6.04 -20.48 -20.53
N LYS A 240 -6.55 -20.47 -21.77
CA LYS A 240 -5.70 -20.27 -22.96
C LYS A 240 -4.89 -18.98 -22.90
N VAL A 241 -5.50 -17.88 -22.47
CA VAL A 241 -4.79 -16.59 -22.34
C VAL A 241 -3.74 -16.67 -21.23
N ILE A 242 -4.10 -17.16 -20.05
CA ILE A 242 -3.16 -17.25 -18.91
C ILE A 242 -1.96 -18.13 -19.29
N MET A 243 -2.20 -19.22 -20.02
CA MET A 243 -1.18 -20.17 -20.45
C MET A 243 -0.38 -19.73 -21.69
N ALA A 244 -0.81 -18.69 -22.41
CA ALA A 244 -0.08 -18.18 -23.57
C ALA A 244 1.33 -17.73 -23.21
N ASN A 245 2.33 -18.02 -24.06
CA ASN A 245 3.73 -17.68 -23.79
C ASN A 245 3.98 -16.17 -23.67
N GLU A 246 3.18 -15.38 -24.37
CA GLU A 246 3.24 -13.93 -24.41
C GLU A 246 2.58 -13.28 -23.18
N ALA A 247 1.69 -14.02 -22.48
CA ALA A 247 1.10 -13.56 -21.23
C ALA A 247 2.16 -13.60 -20.13
N VAL A 248 2.65 -12.42 -19.75
CA VAL A 248 3.68 -12.22 -18.71
C VAL A 248 3.13 -12.51 -17.32
N GLY A 249 1.84 -12.26 -17.11
CA GLY A 249 1.24 -12.43 -15.80
C GLY A 249 -0.26 -12.18 -15.74
N THR A 250 -0.76 -12.32 -14.52
CA THR A 250 -2.14 -12.01 -14.14
C THR A 250 -2.12 -10.78 -13.24
N VAL A 251 -2.97 -9.80 -13.54
CA VAL A 251 -3.25 -8.67 -12.64
C VAL A 251 -4.65 -8.85 -12.07
N THR A 252 -4.74 -8.86 -10.75
CA THR A 252 -5.99 -9.09 -10.04
C THR A 252 -6.46 -7.81 -9.36
N VAL A 253 -7.69 -7.43 -9.65
CA VAL A 253 -8.35 -6.21 -9.15
C VAL A 253 -9.15 -6.56 -7.90
N PHE A 254 -8.85 -5.93 -6.76
CA PHE A 254 -9.52 -6.15 -5.48
C PHE A 254 -10.22 -4.92 -4.92
N ASP A 255 -11.36 -5.18 -4.29
CA ASP A 255 -11.97 -4.32 -3.29
C ASP A 255 -11.38 -4.59 -1.89
N ALA A 256 -11.79 -3.81 -0.90
CA ALA A 256 -11.34 -3.97 0.48
C ALA A 256 -11.67 -5.35 1.10
N LYS A 257 -12.61 -6.12 0.51
CA LYS A 257 -13.08 -7.42 1.00
C LYS A 257 -12.45 -8.62 0.27
N VAL A 258 -11.57 -8.36 -0.70
CA VAL A 258 -10.94 -9.40 -1.53
C VAL A 258 -12.00 -10.23 -2.28
N THR A 259 -13.11 -9.60 -2.66
CA THR A 259 -14.29 -10.25 -3.24
C THR A 259 -13.94 -11.04 -4.49
N THR A 260 -13.02 -10.57 -5.32
CA THR A 260 -12.57 -11.28 -6.53
C THR A 260 -12.08 -12.69 -6.23
N LEU A 261 -11.25 -12.93 -5.21
CA LEU A 261 -10.81 -14.29 -4.84
C LEU A 261 -11.89 -15.13 -4.14
N ARG A 262 -13.07 -14.54 -3.87
CA ARG A 262 -14.25 -15.24 -3.34
C ARG A 262 -15.25 -15.57 -4.45
N ARG A 263 -14.92 -15.36 -5.72
CA ARG A 263 -15.78 -15.74 -6.87
C ARG A 263 -15.21 -16.97 -7.55
N ILE A 264 -16.04 -17.98 -7.80
CA ILE A 264 -15.56 -19.28 -8.27
C ILE A 264 -14.74 -19.21 -9.57
N TRP A 265 -15.17 -18.39 -10.54
CA TRP A 265 -14.44 -18.23 -11.80
C TRP A 265 -13.06 -17.60 -11.59
N CYS A 266 -12.94 -16.66 -10.64
CA CYS A 266 -11.66 -16.09 -10.26
C CYS A 266 -10.80 -17.06 -9.41
N VAL A 267 -11.42 -18.02 -8.71
CA VAL A 267 -10.68 -19.14 -8.09
C VAL A 267 -10.04 -20.00 -9.17
N LEU A 268 -10.76 -20.31 -10.26
CA LEU A 268 -10.17 -21.00 -11.41
C LEU A 268 -9.01 -20.19 -12.01
N GLU A 269 -9.20 -18.89 -12.26
CA GLU A 269 -8.14 -18.01 -12.77
C GLU A 269 -6.92 -17.98 -11.84
N ASN A 270 -7.14 -17.95 -10.52
CA ASN A 270 -6.08 -17.99 -9.52
C ASN A 270 -5.34 -19.33 -9.51
N TYR A 271 -6.07 -20.45 -9.55
CA TYR A 271 -5.48 -21.79 -9.67
C TYR A 271 -4.59 -21.88 -10.91
N VAL A 272 -5.11 -21.49 -12.07
CA VAL A 272 -4.35 -21.55 -13.33
C VAL A 272 -3.14 -20.63 -13.29
N SER A 273 -3.29 -19.41 -12.76
CA SER A 273 -2.20 -18.42 -12.71
C SER A 273 -1.09 -18.79 -11.73
N THR A 274 -1.43 -19.40 -10.58
CA THR A 274 -0.47 -19.62 -9.48
C THR A 274 0.01 -21.06 -9.36
N VAL A 275 -0.72 -22.02 -9.93
CA VAL A 275 -0.37 -23.45 -9.96
C VAL A 275 0.02 -23.84 -11.37
N THR A 276 -0.94 -23.93 -12.28
CA THR A 276 -0.72 -24.50 -13.62
C THR A 276 0.32 -23.73 -14.43
N ALA A 277 0.25 -22.39 -14.45
CA ALA A 277 1.17 -21.56 -15.22
C ALA A 277 2.60 -21.64 -14.68
N VAL A 278 2.76 -21.72 -13.35
CA VAL A 278 4.07 -21.84 -12.71
C VAL A 278 4.73 -23.19 -13.01
N GLU A 279 3.93 -24.25 -13.11
CA GLU A 279 4.42 -25.62 -13.34
C GLU A 279 4.67 -25.91 -14.83
N ALA A 280 3.84 -25.38 -15.72
CA ALA A 280 3.85 -25.77 -17.14
C ALA A 280 4.42 -24.71 -18.10
N LYS A 281 4.51 -23.42 -17.74
CA LYS A 281 5.07 -22.40 -18.65
C LYS A 281 6.60 -22.40 -18.59
N SER A 282 7.22 -22.27 -19.77
CA SER A 282 8.68 -22.13 -19.90
C SER A 282 9.21 -20.77 -19.40
N GLY A 283 8.33 -19.76 -19.34
CA GLY A 283 8.60 -18.41 -18.83
C GLY A 283 7.97 -18.16 -17.46
N LYS A 284 8.45 -17.13 -16.75
CA LYS A 284 7.85 -16.72 -15.47
C LYS A 284 6.47 -16.10 -15.69
N HIS A 285 5.48 -16.55 -14.92
CA HIS A 285 4.15 -15.95 -14.83
C HIS A 285 4.05 -15.18 -13.51
N VAL A 286 3.95 -13.85 -13.58
CA VAL A 286 3.84 -13.02 -12.36
C VAL A 286 2.38 -12.82 -11.94
N TYR A 287 2.14 -12.62 -10.65
CA TYR A 287 0.79 -12.37 -10.12
C TYR A 287 0.70 -11.04 -9.36
N ASP A 288 0.17 -10.01 -10.01
CA ASP A 288 0.05 -8.67 -9.42
C ASP A 288 -1.31 -8.44 -8.79
N ILE A 289 -1.33 -7.70 -7.68
CA ILE A 289 -2.55 -7.33 -6.99
C ILE A 289 -2.68 -5.81 -6.98
N VAL A 290 -3.74 -5.32 -7.60
CA VAL A 290 -4.14 -3.91 -7.49
C VAL A 290 -5.39 -3.81 -6.65
N ALA A 291 -5.33 -2.98 -5.60
CA ALA A 291 -6.43 -2.79 -4.68
C ALA A 291 -6.80 -1.30 -4.57
N TRP A 292 -8.10 -1.03 -4.48
CA TRP A 292 -8.59 0.30 -4.16
C TRP A 292 -8.41 0.56 -2.66
N LEU A 293 -7.64 1.58 -2.30
CA LEU A 293 -7.52 2.06 -0.93
C LEU A 293 -8.63 3.09 -0.70
N PRO A 294 -9.63 2.82 0.17
CA PRO A 294 -10.67 3.78 0.48
C PRO A 294 -10.12 4.99 1.22
N GLU A 295 -10.84 6.10 1.15
CA GLU A 295 -10.49 7.32 1.86
C GLU A 295 -10.37 7.07 3.37
N GLY A 296 -9.35 7.67 4.00
CA GLY A 296 -9.09 7.53 5.43
C GLY A 296 -8.46 6.20 5.86
N GLN A 297 -8.36 5.20 4.98
CA GLN A 297 -7.71 3.92 5.32
C GLN A 297 -6.20 3.91 5.11
N GLY A 298 -5.66 4.83 4.30
CA GLY A 298 -4.22 4.98 4.16
C GLY A 298 -3.69 6.16 4.96
N LYS A 299 -2.44 6.06 5.40
CA LYS A 299 -1.70 7.17 5.99
C LYS A 299 -0.32 7.29 5.35
N TYR A 300 0.16 8.52 5.20
CA TYR A 300 1.53 8.85 4.83
C TYR A 300 2.07 9.90 5.79
N ALA A 301 3.23 9.63 6.40
CA ALA A 301 3.81 10.47 7.46
C ALA A 301 2.79 10.88 8.55
N GLY A 302 1.89 9.97 8.92
CA GLY A 302 0.82 10.20 9.90
C GLY A 302 -0.43 10.93 9.38
N LYS A 303 -0.42 11.47 8.15
CA LYS A 303 -1.56 12.17 7.54
C LYS A 303 -2.42 11.20 6.72
N PRO A 304 -3.76 11.31 6.74
CA PRO A 304 -4.64 10.53 5.87
C PRO A 304 -4.30 10.77 4.40
N VAL A 305 -4.35 9.72 3.59
CA VAL A 305 -4.28 9.85 2.12
C VAL A 305 -5.67 9.69 1.49
N PRO A 306 -5.98 10.46 0.42
CA PRO A 306 -7.21 10.31 -0.34
C PRO A 306 -7.39 8.89 -0.91
N ALA A 307 -8.63 8.55 -1.26
CA ALA A 307 -8.93 7.31 -1.95
C ALA A 307 -8.11 7.19 -3.25
N LYS A 308 -7.45 6.04 -3.45
CA LYS A 308 -6.51 5.87 -4.57
C LYS A 308 -6.19 4.40 -4.85
N PRO A 309 -5.65 4.07 -6.04
CA PRO A 309 -5.13 2.75 -6.33
C PRO A 309 -3.83 2.45 -5.56
N THR A 310 -3.66 1.20 -5.16
CA THR A 310 -2.42 0.64 -4.58
C THR A 310 -2.02 -0.62 -5.34
N LEU A 311 -0.73 -0.96 -5.33
CA LEU A 311 -0.19 -2.12 -6.04
C LEU A 311 0.71 -2.92 -5.10
N ARG A 312 0.44 -4.22 -5.04
CA ARG A 312 1.35 -5.22 -4.50
C ARG A 312 1.85 -6.05 -5.69
N MET A 313 3.13 -5.92 -5.96
CA MET A 313 3.77 -6.42 -7.17
C MET A 313 4.55 -7.70 -6.89
N ASP A 314 4.35 -8.74 -7.71
CA ASP A 314 5.18 -9.94 -7.68
C ASP A 314 6.52 -9.67 -8.37
N LEU A 315 7.62 -9.92 -7.65
CA LEU A 315 8.98 -9.75 -8.16
C LEU A 315 9.43 -10.92 -9.07
N GLY A 316 8.56 -11.88 -9.33
CA GLY A 316 8.82 -13.06 -10.16
C GLY A 316 9.61 -14.14 -9.43
N ASN A 317 9.61 -14.11 -8.10
CA ASN A 317 10.15 -15.14 -7.22
C ASN A 317 9.16 -15.53 -6.11
N GLY A 318 7.89 -15.13 -6.24
CA GLY A 318 6.84 -15.36 -5.24
C GLY A 318 6.92 -14.42 -4.04
N MET A 319 7.89 -13.50 -3.99
CA MET A 319 7.89 -12.40 -3.04
C MET A 319 7.07 -11.24 -3.58
N MET A 320 6.24 -10.68 -2.70
CA MET A 320 5.37 -9.56 -3.01
C MET A 320 5.97 -8.28 -2.44
N ARG A 321 6.08 -7.23 -3.27
CA ARG A 321 6.53 -5.91 -2.82
C ARG A 321 5.43 -4.89 -3.02
N GLU A 322 5.16 -4.11 -1.98
CA GLU A 322 4.26 -2.96 -2.09
C GLU A 322 4.98 -1.84 -2.85
N HIS A 323 4.32 -1.32 -3.87
CA HIS A 323 4.76 -0.10 -4.54
C HIS A 323 3.98 1.07 -3.94
N VAL A 324 4.71 1.93 -3.24
CA VAL A 324 4.16 3.16 -2.70
C VAL A 324 4.54 4.30 -3.64
N LEU A 325 3.53 5.13 -3.97
CA LEU A 325 3.74 6.38 -4.69
C LEU A 325 4.83 7.21 -4.00
N ASP A 326 5.63 7.87 -4.81
CA ASP A 326 6.49 9.01 -4.51
C ASP A 326 6.12 9.82 -3.26
N ASP A 327 7.16 10.42 -2.67
CA ASP A 327 7.30 10.98 -1.30
C ASP A 327 6.23 11.98 -0.82
N GLU A 328 5.20 12.30 -1.61
CA GLU A 328 4.14 13.24 -1.26
C GLU A 328 2.74 12.61 -1.23
N THR A 329 2.52 11.48 -1.93
CA THR A 329 1.19 10.86 -2.05
C THR A 329 1.19 9.35 -1.93
N GLY A 330 2.23 8.76 -1.33
CA GLY A 330 2.36 7.33 -1.02
C GLY A 330 1.23 6.74 -0.17
N GLY A 331 0.65 5.59 -0.52
CA GLY A 331 -0.22 4.83 0.40
C GLY A 331 0.20 3.38 0.38
N ALA A 332 0.45 2.81 1.56
CA ALA A 332 0.71 1.39 1.72
C ALA A 332 -0.46 0.55 1.21
N PHE A 333 -0.18 -0.70 0.84
CA PHE A 333 -1.24 -1.64 0.52
C PHE A 333 -2.15 -1.80 1.76
N PRO A 334 -3.48 -1.81 1.61
CA PRO A 334 -4.36 -1.80 2.78
C PRO A 334 -4.14 -3.04 3.65
N LEU A 335 -3.80 -2.84 4.93
CA LEU A 335 -3.68 -3.95 5.89
C LEU A 335 -5.02 -4.67 6.06
N SER A 336 -6.14 -3.96 5.92
CA SER A 336 -7.50 -4.54 5.91
C SER A 336 -7.66 -5.61 4.83
N VAL A 337 -7.15 -5.37 3.62
CA VAL A 337 -7.15 -6.35 2.53
C VAL A 337 -6.29 -7.57 2.89
N SER A 338 -5.16 -7.37 3.58
CA SER A 338 -4.32 -8.50 4.02
C SER A 338 -5.02 -9.36 5.10
N VAL A 339 -5.68 -8.70 6.06
CA VAL A 339 -6.46 -9.35 7.12
C VAL A 339 -7.68 -10.10 6.57
N GLU A 340 -8.30 -9.62 5.49
CA GLU A 340 -9.39 -10.33 4.83
C GLU A 340 -8.90 -11.45 3.90
N GLY A 341 -7.81 -11.20 3.16
CA GLY A 341 -7.21 -12.17 2.24
C GLY A 341 -6.65 -13.40 2.94
N ILE A 342 -6.18 -13.27 4.18
CA ILE A 342 -5.70 -14.42 4.96
C ILE A 342 -6.82 -15.39 5.41
N LYS A 343 -8.09 -14.97 5.27
CA LYS A 343 -9.29 -15.76 5.60
C LYS A 343 -9.90 -16.43 4.37
N LEU A 344 -9.19 -16.45 3.24
CA LEU A 344 -9.68 -17.06 2.01
C LEU A 344 -9.87 -18.57 2.20
N ASP A 345 -10.98 -19.04 1.66
CA ASP A 345 -11.38 -20.43 1.64
C ASP A 345 -12.15 -20.64 0.34
N ILE A 346 -11.56 -21.39 -0.59
CA ILE A 346 -12.13 -21.61 -1.92
C ILE A 346 -13.47 -22.35 -1.89
N HIS A 347 -13.78 -23.15 -0.86
CA HIS A 347 -15.10 -23.78 -0.75
C HIS A 347 -16.22 -22.77 -0.50
N LYS A 348 -15.88 -21.64 0.15
CA LYS A 348 -16.80 -20.52 0.37
C LYS A 348 -16.90 -19.58 -0.83
N ALA A 349 -16.27 -19.93 -1.96
CA ALA A 349 -16.37 -19.12 -3.17
C ALA A 349 -17.82 -19.10 -3.69
N GLU A 350 -18.30 -17.90 -3.98
CA GLU A 350 -19.62 -17.67 -4.53
C GLU A 350 -19.64 -17.98 -6.03
N ALA A 351 -20.70 -18.65 -6.46
CA ALA A 351 -20.95 -18.95 -7.85
C ALA A 351 -22.35 -18.49 -8.24
N THR A 352 -22.48 -17.96 -9.46
CA THR A 352 -23.79 -17.62 -10.01
C THR A 352 -24.58 -18.89 -10.36
N ARG A 353 -23.89 -19.93 -10.85
CA ARG A 353 -24.46 -21.26 -11.11
C ARG A 353 -23.77 -22.29 -10.22
N ARG A 354 -24.56 -23.19 -9.60
CA ARG A 354 -24.06 -24.27 -8.73
C ARG A 354 -23.17 -25.26 -9.50
N GLU A 355 -23.45 -25.44 -10.79
CA GLU A 355 -22.67 -26.27 -11.71
C GLU A 355 -21.23 -25.77 -11.84
N ASP A 356 -21.03 -24.46 -12.02
CA ASP A 356 -19.70 -23.85 -12.12
C ASP A 356 -18.86 -24.14 -10.86
N TRP A 357 -19.48 -23.98 -9.68
CA TRP A 357 -18.85 -24.33 -8.40
C TRP A 357 -18.43 -25.79 -8.35
N THR A 358 -19.32 -26.69 -8.75
CA THR A 358 -19.09 -28.14 -8.71
C THR A 358 -17.96 -28.54 -9.65
N HIS A 359 -18.03 -28.11 -10.91
CA HIS A 359 -17.03 -28.45 -11.92
C HIS A 359 -15.66 -27.86 -11.64
N ILE A 360 -15.58 -26.59 -11.20
CA ILE A 360 -14.29 -25.94 -10.91
C ILE A 360 -13.61 -26.59 -9.71
N LEU A 361 -14.35 -26.92 -8.65
CA LEU A 361 -13.77 -27.60 -7.50
C LEU A 361 -13.34 -29.03 -7.84
N HIS A 362 -14.13 -29.78 -8.61
CA HIS A 362 -13.70 -31.10 -9.11
C HIS A 362 -12.47 -31.02 -10.02
N LEU A 363 -12.37 -30.01 -10.88
CA LEU A 363 -11.16 -29.77 -11.68
C LEU A 363 -9.94 -29.56 -10.79
N ILE A 364 -10.08 -28.69 -9.79
CA ILE A 364 -9.00 -28.38 -8.85
C ILE A 364 -8.60 -29.63 -8.05
N ALA A 365 -9.58 -30.42 -7.59
CA ALA A 365 -9.36 -31.67 -6.88
C ALA A 365 -8.85 -32.81 -7.80
N GLU A 366 -8.72 -32.55 -9.10
CA GLU A 366 -8.28 -33.51 -10.12
C GLU A 366 -9.11 -34.80 -10.12
N THR A 367 -10.42 -34.69 -9.85
CA THR A 367 -11.32 -35.84 -9.83
C THR A 367 -11.70 -36.29 -11.24
N PRO A 368 -11.99 -37.58 -11.46
CA PRO A 368 -12.44 -38.07 -12.76
C PRO A 368 -13.74 -37.39 -13.21
N ALA A 369 -13.84 -37.06 -14.50
CA ALA A 369 -15.02 -36.40 -15.07
C ALA A 369 -16.35 -37.13 -14.80
N SER A 370 -16.31 -38.46 -14.59
CA SER A 370 -17.48 -39.26 -14.20
C SER A 370 -18.09 -38.89 -12.84
N GLU A 371 -17.35 -38.17 -11.99
CA GLU A 371 -17.77 -37.77 -10.65
C GLU A 371 -18.29 -36.33 -10.59
N TRP A 372 -18.18 -35.56 -11.67
CA TRP A 372 -18.48 -34.13 -11.69
C TRP A 372 -19.98 -33.81 -11.54
N THR A 373 -20.85 -34.82 -11.61
CA THR A 373 -22.28 -34.69 -11.30
C THR A 373 -22.58 -34.82 -9.80
N LYS A 374 -21.59 -35.24 -8.99
CA LYS A 374 -21.70 -35.37 -7.53
C LYS A 374 -21.13 -34.11 -6.87
N ASP A 375 -21.36 -33.96 -5.58
CA ASP A 375 -20.67 -32.95 -4.80
C ASP A 375 -19.14 -33.20 -4.82
N PRO A 376 -18.33 -32.14 -4.94
CA PRO A 376 -16.88 -32.24 -4.90
C PRO A 376 -16.43 -32.67 -3.50
N PRO A 377 -15.22 -33.24 -3.37
CA PRO A 377 -14.66 -33.60 -2.07
C PRO A 377 -14.75 -32.42 -1.09
N GLU A 378 -15.03 -32.67 0.18
CA GLU A 378 -15.02 -31.61 1.20
C GLU A 378 -13.61 -31.13 1.53
N THR A 379 -12.61 -32.01 1.38
CA THR A 379 -11.19 -31.72 1.60
C THR A 379 -10.35 -32.49 0.59
N CYS A 380 -9.28 -31.87 0.10
CA CYS A 380 -8.24 -32.55 -0.67
C CYS A 380 -6.95 -31.71 -0.67
N GLU A 381 -5.82 -32.35 -0.97
CA GLU A 381 -4.51 -31.68 -0.97
C GLU A 381 -4.44 -30.50 -1.95
N ALA A 382 -5.14 -30.59 -3.09
CA ALA A 382 -5.14 -29.52 -4.09
C ALA A 382 -5.84 -28.25 -3.58
N TYR A 383 -6.92 -28.39 -2.80
CA TYR A 383 -7.57 -27.26 -2.14
C TYR A 383 -6.66 -26.60 -1.12
N ASP A 384 -6.00 -27.40 -0.29
CA ASP A 384 -5.06 -26.90 0.71
C ASP A 384 -3.91 -26.14 0.05
N ARG A 385 -3.39 -26.67 -1.06
CA ARG A 385 -2.31 -26.05 -1.85
C ARG A 385 -2.73 -24.69 -2.42
N ILE A 386 -3.92 -24.57 -2.99
CA ILE A 386 -4.42 -23.30 -3.55
C ILE A 386 -4.71 -22.31 -2.43
N ASN A 387 -5.39 -22.74 -1.36
CA ASN A 387 -5.65 -21.90 -0.21
C ASN A 387 -4.34 -21.37 0.39
N LEU A 388 -3.31 -22.21 0.50
CA LEU A 388 -1.99 -21.82 1.02
C LEU A 388 -1.33 -20.78 0.09
N LYS A 389 -1.32 -20.99 -1.23
CA LYS A 389 -0.78 -20.02 -2.19
C LYS A 389 -1.55 -18.68 -2.16
N ALA A 390 -2.87 -18.74 -2.17
CA ALA A 390 -3.73 -17.56 -2.16
C ALA A 390 -3.54 -16.74 -0.88
N ARG A 391 -3.58 -17.38 0.28
CA ARG A 391 -3.38 -16.76 1.59
C ARG A 391 -1.94 -16.25 1.77
N GLY A 392 -0.96 -16.96 1.23
CA GLY A 392 0.47 -16.59 1.28
C GLY A 392 0.78 -15.23 0.65
N MET A 393 -0.04 -14.75 -0.30
CA MET A 393 0.08 -13.40 -0.87
C MET A 393 -0.19 -12.27 0.14
N PHE A 394 -0.95 -12.59 1.20
CA PHE A 394 -1.40 -11.65 2.23
C PHE A 394 -0.74 -11.90 3.60
N ALA A 395 -0.03 -13.02 3.76
CA ALA A 395 0.51 -13.48 5.03
C ALA A 395 1.40 -12.44 5.72
N ALA A 396 2.35 -11.82 5.01
CA ALA A 396 3.24 -10.83 5.60
C ALA A 396 2.48 -9.62 6.18
N GLY A 397 1.49 -9.09 5.45
CA GLY A 397 0.64 -8.00 5.94
C GLY A 397 -0.25 -8.44 7.11
N ALA A 398 -0.74 -9.68 7.11
CA ALA A 398 -1.52 -10.24 8.20
C ALA A 398 -0.67 -10.46 9.47
N ILE A 399 0.57 -10.94 9.35
CA ILE A 399 1.52 -11.07 10.47
C ILE A 399 1.78 -9.69 11.07
N TYR A 400 2.10 -8.70 10.22
CA TYR A 400 2.32 -7.31 10.65
C TYR A 400 1.10 -6.74 11.40
N ALA A 401 -0.11 -6.99 10.88
CA ALA A 401 -1.35 -6.54 11.51
C ALA A 401 -1.59 -7.22 12.87
N ALA A 402 -1.40 -8.54 12.96
CA ALA A 402 -1.55 -9.30 14.21
C ALA A 402 -0.57 -8.78 15.28
N THR A 403 0.70 -8.58 14.92
CA THR A 403 1.71 -7.98 15.81
C THR A 403 1.33 -6.56 16.25
N THR A 404 0.82 -5.74 15.33
CA THR A 404 0.44 -4.35 15.59
C THR A 404 -0.77 -4.24 16.54
N ASN A 405 -1.69 -5.20 16.44
CA ASN A 405 -2.94 -5.27 17.20
C ASN A 405 -2.84 -6.13 18.48
N ASP A 406 -1.68 -6.74 18.73
CA ASP A 406 -1.44 -7.64 19.88
C ASP A 406 -2.32 -8.90 19.85
N ASP A 407 -2.65 -9.38 18.65
CA ASP A 407 -3.41 -10.61 18.44
C ASP A 407 -2.46 -11.81 18.41
N MET A 408 -2.09 -12.28 19.60
CA MET A 408 -1.06 -13.32 19.78
C MET A 408 -1.48 -14.68 19.24
N GLU A 409 -2.75 -15.07 19.43
CA GLU A 409 -3.27 -16.33 18.89
C GLU A 409 -3.14 -16.33 17.37
N ARG A 410 -3.55 -15.24 16.72
CA ARG A 410 -3.44 -15.16 15.27
C ARG A 410 -1.99 -15.09 14.81
N LEU A 411 -1.12 -14.37 15.53
CA LEU A 411 0.30 -14.28 15.21
C LEU A 411 0.97 -15.66 15.20
N GLU A 412 0.76 -16.47 16.23
CA GLU A 412 1.33 -17.82 16.32
C GLU A 412 0.83 -18.73 15.19
N GLN A 413 -0.48 -18.71 14.91
CA GLN A 413 -1.06 -19.46 13.78
C GLN A 413 -0.43 -19.07 12.44
N LEU A 414 -0.25 -17.76 12.20
CA LEU A 414 0.30 -17.26 10.95
C LEU A 414 1.79 -17.59 10.80
N LEU A 415 2.56 -17.59 11.88
CA LEU A 415 3.97 -17.98 11.83
C LEU A 415 4.15 -19.48 11.65
N ALA A 416 3.24 -20.30 12.19
CA ALA A 416 3.23 -21.73 11.94
C ALA A 416 2.89 -22.05 10.47
N GLU A 417 1.93 -21.31 9.89
CA GLU A 417 1.48 -21.52 8.52
C GLU A 417 2.40 -20.91 7.46
N PHE A 418 2.99 -19.74 7.74
CA PHE A 418 3.81 -18.96 6.81
C PHE A 418 5.16 -18.53 7.42
N PRO A 419 6.04 -19.48 7.81
CA PRO A 419 7.28 -19.19 8.53
C PRO A 419 8.26 -18.30 7.73
N ASP A 420 8.19 -18.33 6.40
CA ASP A 420 9.08 -17.57 5.51
C ASP A 420 8.63 -16.11 5.30
N ARG A 421 7.48 -15.71 5.85
CA ARG A 421 6.88 -14.37 5.61
C ARG A 421 7.10 -13.38 6.76
N LYS A 422 7.68 -13.82 7.87
CA LYS A 422 7.86 -13.05 9.11
C LYS A 422 8.79 -11.83 8.98
N ASP A 423 9.70 -11.84 8.01
CA ASP A 423 10.71 -10.78 7.81
C ASP A 423 10.38 -9.86 6.63
N GLU A 424 9.25 -10.09 5.96
CA GLU A 424 8.86 -9.32 4.79
C GLU A 424 8.54 -7.85 5.15
N CYS A 425 8.94 -7.00 4.23
CA CYS A 425 8.80 -5.55 4.25
C CYS A 425 7.35 -5.13 3.97
N ILE A 426 6.73 -4.39 4.91
CA ILE A 426 5.35 -3.90 4.81
C ILE A 426 5.31 -2.37 4.79
N GLY A 427 4.45 -1.82 3.93
CA GLY A 427 4.21 -0.38 3.86
C GLY A 427 5.34 0.42 3.19
N SER A 428 5.20 1.74 3.27
CA SER A 428 6.06 2.70 2.57
C SER A 428 7.44 2.87 3.18
N ASP A 429 7.58 2.62 4.48
CA ASP A 429 8.86 2.68 5.17
C ASP A 429 9.52 1.30 5.31
N CYS A 430 8.96 0.28 4.66
CA CYS A 430 9.49 -1.08 4.64
C CYS A 430 9.65 -1.69 6.05
N ALA A 431 8.67 -1.49 6.92
CA ALA A 431 8.70 -2.01 8.29
C ALA A 431 8.34 -3.51 8.33
N SER A 432 9.14 -4.29 9.04
CA SER A 432 8.82 -5.69 9.36
C SER A 432 7.98 -5.79 10.64
N PRO A 433 7.34 -6.96 10.91
CA PRO A 433 6.69 -7.23 12.19
C PRO A 433 7.57 -6.95 13.43
N LEU A 434 8.88 -7.22 13.37
CA LEU A 434 9.79 -6.90 14.48
C LEU A 434 9.91 -5.40 14.73
N HIS A 435 9.95 -4.60 13.67
CA HIS A 435 9.95 -3.13 13.81
C HIS A 435 8.68 -2.66 14.51
N ALA A 436 7.52 -3.18 14.10
CA ALA A 436 6.24 -2.84 14.73
C ALA A 436 6.19 -3.25 16.20
N ALA A 437 6.68 -4.45 16.53
CA ALA A 437 6.72 -4.95 17.90
C ALA A 437 7.67 -4.12 18.79
N ALA A 438 8.86 -3.77 18.29
CA ALA A 438 9.82 -2.92 18.98
C ALA A 438 9.28 -1.49 19.20
N PHE A 439 8.68 -0.90 18.16
CA PHE A 439 8.06 0.43 18.22
C PHE A 439 6.92 0.49 19.24
N LYS A 440 6.09 -0.56 19.31
CA LYS A 440 4.94 -0.61 20.23
C LYS A 440 5.23 -1.25 21.59
N ASN A 441 6.48 -1.61 21.86
CA ASN A 441 6.89 -2.35 23.06
C ASN A 441 6.09 -3.65 23.31
N ARG A 442 5.79 -4.41 22.26
CA ARG A 442 5.04 -5.68 22.35
C ARG A 442 5.99 -6.82 22.67
N LEU A 443 6.33 -6.99 23.94
CA LEU A 443 7.35 -7.96 24.39
C LEU A 443 7.01 -9.41 24.02
N GLN A 444 5.74 -9.82 24.18
CA GLN A 444 5.31 -11.18 23.83
C GLN A 444 5.39 -11.43 22.32
N ALA A 445 4.94 -10.47 21.50
CA ALA A 445 5.07 -10.56 20.05
C ALA A 445 6.54 -10.60 19.60
N LEU A 446 7.43 -9.82 20.24
CA LEU A 446 8.87 -9.89 20.00
C LEU A 446 9.41 -11.29 20.30
N GLN A 447 9.07 -11.87 21.46
CA GLN A 447 9.51 -13.22 21.84
C GLN A 447 9.06 -14.25 20.81
N VAL A 448 7.78 -14.28 20.47
CA VAL A 448 7.22 -15.24 19.50
C VAL A 448 7.86 -15.08 18.10
N LEU A 449 8.06 -13.85 17.63
CA LEU A 449 8.72 -13.60 16.35
C LEU A 449 10.20 -14.07 16.36
N LEU A 450 10.93 -13.80 17.44
CA LEU A 450 12.33 -14.20 17.58
C LEU A 450 12.49 -15.72 17.77
N GLU A 451 11.59 -16.36 18.50
CA GLU A 451 11.50 -17.83 18.63
C GLU A 451 11.20 -18.49 17.27
N ALA A 452 10.37 -17.84 16.44
CA ALA A 452 10.15 -18.22 15.05
C ALA A 452 11.36 -17.93 14.12
N ARG A 453 12.51 -17.52 14.67
CA ARG A 453 13.77 -17.19 13.98
C ARG A 453 13.65 -16.02 13.00
N ALA A 454 12.81 -15.03 13.32
CA ALA A 454 12.84 -13.77 12.59
C ALA A 454 14.20 -13.08 12.75
N ASN A 455 14.63 -12.37 11.70
CA ASN A 455 15.93 -11.73 11.66
C ASN A 455 15.92 -10.45 12.53
N PRO A 456 16.65 -10.39 13.66
CA PRO A 456 16.71 -9.18 14.48
C PRO A 456 17.39 -7.99 13.79
N ASP A 457 18.13 -8.26 12.71
CA ASP A 457 18.90 -7.28 11.93
C ASP A 457 18.20 -6.84 10.64
N VAL A 458 16.91 -7.15 10.50
CA VAL A 458 16.10 -6.65 9.38
C VAL A 458 16.10 -5.11 9.40
N LEU A 459 16.33 -4.50 8.23
CA LEU A 459 16.41 -3.04 8.10
C LEU A 459 15.20 -2.52 7.35
N LYS A 460 14.58 -1.47 7.88
CA LYS A 460 13.55 -0.71 7.17
C LYS A 460 14.18 0.34 6.26
N ASP A 461 13.36 1.04 5.46
CA ASP A 461 13.86 2.14 4.62
C ASP A 461 14.47 3.25 5.51
N GLY A 462 15.66 3.74 5.11
CA GLY A 462 16.51 4.60 5.94
C GLY A 462 17.51 3.86 6.83
N GLY A 463 17.46 2.52 6.88
CA GLY A 463 18.46 1.67 7.53
C GLY A 463 18.30 1.50 9.04
N ALA A 464 17.14 1.85 9.62
CA ALA A 464 16.90 1.59 11.04
C ALA A 464 16.60 0.10 11.26
N SER A 465 17.22 -0.50 12.29
CA SER A 465 16.95 -1.87 12.76
C SER A 465 15.91 -1.87 13.89
N PRO A 466 15.30 -3.02 14.24
CA PRO A 466 14.46 -3.16 15.42
C PRO A 466 15.15 -2.68 16.71
N ILE A 467 16.45 -2.93 16.87
CA ILE A 467 17.27 -2.45 17.99
C ILE A 467 17.33 -0.92 18.01
N PHE A 468 17.57 -0.29 16.84
CA PHE A 468 17.57 1.16 16.72
C PHE A 468 16.22 1.75 17.14
N ILE A 469 15.11 1.14 16.69
CA ILE A 469 13.76 1.57 17.05
C ILE A 469 13.53 1.42 18.56
N ALA A 470 13.85 0.26 19.16
CA ALA A 470 13.69 0.07 20.60
C ALA A 470 14.50 1.09 21.41
N ALA A 471 15.73 1.41 20.99
CA ALA A 471 16.56 2.42 21.62
C ALA A 471 16.00 3.85 21.46
N GLN A 472 15.45 4.18 20.29
CA GLN A 472 14.82 5.48 20.02
C GLN A 472 13.65 5.76 20.97
N TYR A 473 12.87 4.75 21.33
CA TYR A 473 11.71 4.89 22.22
C TYR A 473 12.02 4.51 23.68
N ALA A 474 13.28 4.28 24.03
CA ALA A 474 13.72 3.86 25.36
C ALA A 474 13.00 2.60 25.88
N HIS A 475 12.70 1.65 25.00
CA HIS A 475 12.08 0.38 25.34
C HIS A 475 13.14 -0.66 25.74
N ASP A 476 13.70 -0.49 26.94
CA ASP A 476 14.85 -1.28 27.40
C ASP A 476 14.60 -2.80 27.43
N ASP A 477 13.37 -3.24 27.73
CA ASP A 477 13.06 -4.67 27.76
C ASP A 477 12.93 -5.27 26.36
N ALA A 478 12.33 -4.54 25.42
CA ALA A 478 12.33 -4.91 24.00
C ALA A 478 13.76 -4.98 23.45
N LEU A 479 14.59 -3.99 23.82
CA LEU A 479 16.00 -3.94 23.45
C LEU A 479 16.76 -5.17 23.99
N LYS A 480 16.58 -5.53 25.26
CA LYS A 480 17.20 -6.75 25.84
C LYS A 480 16.79 -8.01 25.09
N LEU A 481 15.52 -8.17 24.72
CA LEU A 481 15.05 -9.34 23.97
C LEU A 481 15.72 -9.45 22.60
N LEU A 482 15.80 -8.34 21.86
CA LEU A 482 16.47 -8.30 20.55
C LEU A 482 17.96 -8.64 20.65
N LEU A 483 18.63 -8.14 21.70
CA LEU A 483 20.05 -8.42 21.96
C LEU A 483 20.28 -9.88 22.39
N GLN A 484 19.38 -10.46 23.19
CA GLN A 484 19.41 -11.88 23.55
C GLN A 484 19.27 -12.79 22.31
N ALA A 485 18.50 -12.33 21.31
CA ALA A 485 18.39 -12.98 20.01
C ALA A 485 19.58 -12.71 19.06
N ARG A 486 20.68 -12.14 19.58
CA ARG A 486 21.93 -11.85 18.86
C ARG A 486 21.81 -10.82 17.74
N GLY A 487 20.88 -9.86 17.85
CA GLY A 487 20.87 -8.70 16.96
C GLY A 487 22.14 -7.87 17.12
N ASP A 488 22.64 -7.33 16.01
CA ASP A 488 23.82 -6.48 15.97
C ASP A 488 23.49 -5.09 16.52
N VAL A 489 24.02 -4.83 17.71
CA VAL A 489 23.85 -3.58 18.46
C VAL A 489 24.45 -2.35 17.77
N ASN A 490 25.30 -2.54 16.76
CA ASN A 490 26.03 -1.46 16.08
C ASN A 490 25.44 -1.08 14.72
N LEU A 491 24.36 -1.73 14.27
CA LEU A 491 23.73 -1.42 12.98
C LEU A 491 23.27 0.03 12.92
N SER A 492 23.89 0.81 12.04
CA SER A 492 23.57 2.20 11.81
C SER A 492 22.58 2.40 10.67
N ARG A 493 21.76 3.44 10.81
CA ARG A 493 21.05 4.06 9.69
C ARG A 493 21.99 4.52 8.58
N GLN A 494 21.41 4.89 7.44
CA GLN A 494 22.14 5.38 6.27
C GLN A 494 22.96 6.66 6.53
N ASP A 495 22.60 7.46 7.54
CA ASP A 495 23.32 8.65 8.01
C ASP A 495 24.49 8.33 8.97
N GLY A 496 24.72 7.05 9.26
CA GLY A 496 25.73 6.55 10.19
C GLY A 496 25.32 6.61 11.66
N PHE A 497 24.11 7.06 12.00
CA PHE A 497 23.61 7.02 13.37
C PHE A 497 23.24 5.59 13.77
N GLY A 498 23.94 5.06 14.78
CA GLY A 498 23.64 3.78 15.42
C GLY A 498 22.79 3.92 16.70
N PRO A 499 22.40 2.79 17.33
CA PRO A 499 21.60 2.76 18.56
C PRO A 499 22.22 3.57 19.72
N VAL A 500 23.54 3.56 19.85
CA VAL A 500 24.24 4.34 20.89
C VAL A 500 24.10 5.85 20.71
N HIS A 501 24.03 6.32 19.46
CA HIS A 501 23.83 7.73 19.17
C HIS A 501 22.41 8.16 19.53
N ILE A 502 21.41 7.36 19.13
CA ILE A 502 20.01 7.70 19.38
C ILE A 502 19.69 7.67 20.88
N ALA A 503 20.26 6.75 21.66
CA ALA A 503 20.09 6.72 23.12
C ALA A 503 20.60 8.00 23.81
N VAL A 504 21.74 8.54 23.35
CA VAL A 504 22.25 9.85 23.82
C VAL A 504 21.37 11.00 23.32
N GLN A 505 20.92 10.93 22.07
CA GLN A 505 20.06 11.95 21.47
C GLN A 505 18.69 12.03 22.17
N THR A 506 18.17 10.92 22.68
CA THR A 506 16.92 10.84 23.45
C THR A 506 17.12 10.98 24.95
N GLU A 507 18.37 11.17 25.41
CA GLU A 507 18.75 11.35 26.83
C GLU A 507 18.35 10.15 27.71
N SER A 508 18.29 8.95 27.12
CA SER A 508 17.96 7.72 27.82
C SER A 508 19.22 7.03 28.34
N ILE A 509 19.57 7.33 29.60
CA ILE A 509 20.74 6.76 30.27
C ILE A 509 20.61 5.24 30.46
N SER A 510 19.42 4.74 30.79
CA SER A 510 19.19 3.30 30.99
C SER A 510 19.40 2.52 29.69
N THR A 511 18.84 3.01 28.58
CA THR A 511 19.05 2.44 27.24
C THR A 511 20.53 2.47 26.86
N LEU A 512 21.21 3.59 27.08
CA LEU A 512 22.64 3.73 26.81
C LEU A 512 23.47 2.70 27.59
N GLN A 513 23.17 2.50 28.88
CA GLN A 513 23.82 1.49 29.69
C GLN A 513 23.57 0.07 29.15
N VAL A 514 22.34 -0.27 28.78
CA VAL A 514 22.00 -1.58 28.19
C VAL A 514 22.78 -1.82 26.90
N LEU A 515 22.87 -0.82 26.01
CA LEU A 515 23.62 -0.92 24.77
C LEU A 515 25.12 -1.14 25.03
N LEU A 516 25.74 -0.37 25.93
CA LEU A 516 27.17 -0.52 26.25
C LEU A 516 27.47 -1.86 26.95
N GLN A 517 26.58 -2.33 27.82
CA GLN A 517 26.69 -3.67 28.41
C GLN A 517 26.62 -4.77 27.36
N ALA A 518 25.87 -4.54 26.27
CA ALA A 518 25.79 -5.42 25.12
C ALA A 518 26.94 -5.21 24.10
N SER A 519 28.05 -4.58 24.51
CA SER A 519 29.24 -4.34 23.68
C SER A 519 28.97 -3.45 22.46
N ALA A 520 28.06 -2.49 22.58
CA ALA A 520 27.95 -1.43 21.59
C ALA A 520 29.22 -0.58 21.57
N ASN A 521 29.63 -0.17 20.38
CA ASN A 521 30.82 0.65 20.18
C ASN A 521 30.55 2.09 20.66
N PRO A 522 31.15 2.53 21.79
CA PRO A 522 30.97 3.89 22.30
C PRO A 522 31.57 4.96 21.36
N ASP A 523 32.46 4.56 20.46
CA ASP A 523 33.25 5.38 19.53
C ASP A 523 32.72 5.30 18.09
N GLN A 524 31.53 4.71 17.91
CA GLN A 524 30.89 4.64 16.60
C GLN A 524 30.74 6.06 16.03
N GLN A 525 31.09 6.26 14.77
CA GLN A 525 30.99 7.56 14.12
C GLN A 525 29.82 7.59 13.14
N SER A 526 29.02 8.65 13.22
CA SER A 526 28.11 9.05 12.13
C SER A 526 28.89 9.50 10.88
N LEU A 527 28.20 9.69 9.74
CA LEU A 527 28.85 10.17 8.51
C LEU A 527 29.55 11.53 8.66
N LYS A 528 29.14 12.35 9.64
CA LYS A 528 29.79 13.63 9.97
C LYS A 528 30.87 13.48 11.05
N GLY A 529 31.32 12.27 11.33
CA GLY A 529 32.30 11.94 12.37
C GLY A 529 31.82 12.18 13.80
N GLY A 530 30.54 12.49 14.00
CA GLY A 530 29.99 12.69 15.34
C GLY A 530 29.87 11.35 16.07
N THR A 531 30.54 11.23 17.21
CA THR A 531 30.48 10.11 18.15
C THR A 531 29.40 10.35 19.22
N PRO A 532 28.89 9.32 19.92
CA PRO A 532 28.04 9.49 21.10
C PRO A 532 28.60 10.48 22.13
N LEU A 533 29.91 10.45 22.41
CA LEU A 533 30.53 11.32 23.42
C LEU A 533 30.52 12.80 23.01
N LEU A 534 30.84 13.09 21.75
CA LEU A 534 30.73 14.44 21.16
C LEU A 534 29.29 14.98 21.29
N ILE A 535 28.28 14.15 21.00
CA ILE A 535 26.85 14.55 21.09
C ILE A 535 26.46 14.82 22.54
N ALA A 536 26.76 13.90 23.47
CA ALA A 536 26.47 14.07 24.90
C ALA A 536 27.13 15.34 25.46
N THR A 537 28.38 15.60 25.05
CA THR A 537 29.15 16.76 25.48
C THR A 537 28.59 18.07 24.96
N GLN A 538 28.20 18.11 23.68
CA GLN A 538 27.58 19.29 23.05
C GLN A 538 26.24 19.64 23.70
N LYS A 539 25.44 18.64 24.07
CA LYS A 539 24.19 18.81 24.84
C LYS A 539 24.45 19.20 26.31
N GLY A 540 25.63 18.89 26.83
CA GLY A 540 25.96 19.07 28.24
C GLY A 540 25.24 18.06 29.14
N ASP A 541 25.01 16.85 28.65
CA ASP A 541 24.49 15.73 29.44
C ASP A 541 25.65 15.05 30.18
N LEU A 542 25.83 15.47 31.44
CA LEU A 542 26.92 14.98 32.28
C LEU A 542 26.82 13.48 32.54
N GLU A 543 25.61 12.94 32.67
CA GLU A 543 25.44 11.54 33.04
C GLU A 543 25.72 10.63 31.85
N ALA A 544 25.27 11.00 30.64
CA ALA A 544 25.65 10.30 29.42
C ALA A 544 27.17 10.35 29.19
N VAL A 545 27.82 11.50 29.43
CA VAL A 545 29.29 11.59 29.35
C VAL A 545 29.96 10.61 30.31
N LYS A 546 29.54 10.55 31.58
CA LYS A 546 30.12 9.60 32.54
C LYS A 546 29.91 8.15 32.11
N VAL A 547 28.71 7.80 31.66
CA VAL A 547 28.37 6.43 31.23
C VAL A 547 29.19 6.03 30.00
N LEU A 548 29.37 6.92 29.02
CA LEU A 548 30.23 6.68 27.85
C LEU A 548 31.70 6.49 28.24
N LEU A 549 32.23 7.33 29.14
CA LEU A 549 33.59 7.21 29.64
C LEU A 549 33.80 5.92 30.44
N GLN A 550 32.82 5.50 31.24
CA GLN A 550 32.81 4.19 31.90
C GLN A 550 32.77 3.04 30.88
N GLY A 551 32.06 3.24 29.77
CA GLY A 551 32.04 2.38 28.59
C GLY A 551 33.33 2.40 27.76
N ARG A 552 34.37 3.13 28.20
CA ARG A 552 35.68 3.28 27.53
C ARG A 552 35.61 4.03 26.20
N ALA A 553 34.70 4.99 26.06
CA ALA A 553 34.73 5.94 24.96
C ALA A 553 36.08 6.68 24.89
N ASP A 554 36.63 6.86 23.70
CA ASP A 554 37.82 7.67 23.46
C ASP A 554 37.49 9.15 23.68
N VAL A 555 37.98 9.66 24.82
CA VAL A 555 37.80 11.04 25.26
C VAL A 555 38.38 12.08 24.29
N ASN A 556 39.30 11.67 23.40
CA ASN A 556 40.00 12.54 22.45
C ASN A 556 39.56 12.34 21.00
N GLN A 557 38.62 11.42 20.72
CA GLN A 557 38.20 11.15 19.36
C GLN A 557 37.60 12.40 18.69
N GLN A 558 38.08 12.67 17.48
CA GLN A 558 37.71 13.87 16.75
C GLN A 558 36.53 13.63 15.80
N SER A 559 35.70 14.66 15.63
CA SER A 559 34.76 14.70 14.52
C SER A 559 35.48 14.89 13.18
N SER A 560 34.74 14.76 12.07
CA SER A 560 35.30 15.02 10.73
C SER A 560 35.79 16.47 10.53
N VAL A 561 35.31 17.38 11.37
CA VAL A 561 35.71 18.80 11.40
C VAL A 561 36.82 19.09 12.43
N GLY A 562 37.37 18.05 13.06
CA GLY A 562 38.45 18.16 14.05
C GLY A 562 37.99 18.62 15.44
N ASN A 563 36.69 18.55 15.76
CA ASN A 563 36.22 18.88 17.11
C ASN A 563 36.46 17.72 18.07
N THR A 564 37.10 17.99 19.20
CA THR A 564 37.17 17.07 20.34
C THR A 564 36.02 17.31 21.32
N PRO A 565 35.66 16.33 22.18
CA PRO A 565 34.68 16.54 23.24
C PRO A 565 35.00 17.76 24.09
N LEU A 566 36.26 17.92 24.52
CA LEU A 566 36.69 19.04 25.36
C LEU A 566 36.42 20.41 24.72
N ARG A 567 36.57 20.54 23.38
CA ARG A 567 36.25 21.78 22.65
C ARG A 567 34.75 22.07 22.59
N LEU A 568 33.91 21.04 22.56
CA LEU A 568 32.45 21.18 22.48
C LEU A 568 31.79 21.37 23.86
N ALA A 569 32.52 21.11 24.95
CA ALA A 569 31.98 21.16 26.31
C ALA A 569 31.63 22.59 26.73
N LYS A 570 30.34 22.87 26.91
CA LYS A 570 29.84 24.18 27.37
C LYS A 570 29.68 24.27 28.90
N LYS A 571 29.45 23.13 29.57
CA LYS A 571 29.21 23.07 31.02
C LYS A 571 30.48 22.70 31.78
N GLN A 572 30.78 23.45 32.85
CA GLN A 572 31.97 23.23 33.68
C GLN A 572 32.05 21.81 34.25
N ALA A 573 30.91 21.22 34.62
CA ALA A 573 30.88 19.86 35.15
C ALA A 573 31.29 18.81 34.09
N VAL A 574 30.94 19.03 32.82
CA VAL A 574 31.32 18.15 31.70
C VAL A 574 32.80 18.33 31.37
N VAL A 575 33.30 19.58 31.35
CA VAL A 575 34.74 19.86 31.21
C VAL A 575 35.53 19.12 32.29
N LYS A 576 35.08 19.19 33.55
CA LYS A 576 35.72 18.47 34.66
C LYS A 576 35.72 16.96 34.44
N ALA A 577 34.59 16.36 34.08
CA ALA A 577 34.51 14.93 33.83
C ALA A 577 35.44 14.46 32.69
N LEU A 578 35.55 15.25 31.60
CA LEU A 578 36.46 14.98 30.49
C LEU A 578 37.93 15.11 30.92
N MET A 579 38.29 16.17 31.66
CA MET A 579 39.64 16.36 32.19
C MET A 579 40.04 15.24 33.17
N ASP A 580 39.13 14.83 34.05
CA ASP A 580 39.32 13.71 34.98
C ASP A 580 39.57 12.39 34.21
N ALA A 581 38.97 12.25 33.03
CA ALA A 581 39.20 11.15 32.10
C ALA A 581 40.41 11.35 31.15
N LYS A 582 41.27 12.33 31.43
CA LYS A 582 42.51 12.65 30.68
C LYS A 582 42.26 13.14 29.24
N ALA A 583 41.21 13.94 29.03
CA ALA A 583 41.05 14.69 27.79
C ALA A 583 42.26 15.61 27.54
N GLU A 584 42.86 15.52 26.36
CA GLU A 584 43.99 16.35 25.99
C GLU A 584 43.53 17.71 25.43
N PRO A 585 44.12 18.83 25.89
CA PRO A 585 43.93 20.13 25.27
C PRO A 585 44.42 20.11 23.82
N LEU A 586 43.69 20.78 22.92
CA LEU A 586 43.92 20.79 21.47
C LEU A 586 45.37 21.04 21.01
N GLN A 587 46.17 21.78 21.79
CA GLN A 587 47.59 22.03 21.52
C GLN A 587 48.46 20.76 21.52
N ALA A 588 48.08 19.72 22.29
CA ALA A 588 48.78 18.44 22.32
C ALA A 588 48.41 17.56 21.09
N ILE A 589 47.16 17.59 20.64
CA ILE A 589 46.66 16.70 19.58
C ILE A 589 47.16 17.13 18.18
N MET A 590 47.39 18.44 17.94
CA MET A 590 48.01 18.93 16.70
C MET A 590 49.49 18.55 16.55
N SER A 591 50.12 18.01 17.61
CA SER A 591 51.52 17.58 17.61
C SER A 591 51.71 16.08 17.36
N LEU A 592 50.62 15.32 17.27
CA LEU A 592 50.64 13.90 16.91
C LEU A 592 50.49 13.74 15.39
N PRO A 593 51.30 12.88 14.75
CA PRO A 593 51.10 12.55 13.34
C PRO A 593 49.73 11.88 13.17
N PRO A 594 49.04 12.07 12.03
CA PRO A 594 47.77 11.40 11.78
C PRO A 594 47.99 9.89 11.98
N GLY A 595 47.27 9.30 12.93
CA GLY A 595 47.22 7.85 13.09
C GLY A 595 46.80 7.21 11.77
N PRO A 596 47.19 5.94 11.52
CA PRO A 596 46.88 5.31 10.25
C PRO A 596 45.39 5.43 10.01
N ALA A 597 45.02 6.09 8.91
CA ALA A 597 43.67 6.02 8.39
C ALA A 597 43.30 4.54 8.43
N ALA A 598 42.25 4.19 9.18
CA ALA A 598 41.76 2.83 9.20
C ALA A 598 41.56 2.44 7.73
N GLU A 599 42.44 1.57 7.22
CA GLU A 599 42.20 0.88 5.97
C GLU A 599 40.79 0.35 6.10
N SER A 600 39.94 0.71 5.12
CA SER A 600 38.59 0.18 5.05
C SER A 600 38.67 -1.32 5.22
N ALA A 601 38.29 -1.81 6.41
CA ALA A 601 38.09 -3.22 6.64
C ALA A 601 36.86 -3.59 5.82
N ALA A 602 37.09 -3.88 4.55
CA ALA A 602 36.20 -4.71 3.78
C ALA A 602 36.03 -5.99 4.59
N SER A 603 34.84 -6.18 5.17
CA SER A 603 34.47 -7.49 5.68
C SER A 603 34.73 -8.53 4.60
N PRO A 604 35.39 -9.66 4.92
CA PRO A 604 35.62 -10.71 3.95
C PRO A 604 34.27 -11.25 3.49
N ALA A 605 34.05 -11.23 2.18
CA ALA A 605 32.92 -11.91 1.56
C ALA A 605 32.87 -13.38 2.04
N PRO A 606 31.70 -13.94 2.36
CA PRO A 606 31.58 -15.36 2.62
C PRO A 606 31.91 -16.12 1.33
N LYS A 607 33.03 -16.85 1.32
CA LYS A 607 33.34 -17.79 0.24
C LYS A 607 32.44 -19.02 0.38
N GLY A 608 31.31 -19.00 -0.32
CA GLY A 608 30.46 -20.15 -0.63
C GLY A 608 29.91 -20.00 -2.05
N LYS A 609 30.30 -20.89 -2.96
CA LYS A 609 30.01 -20.82 -4.40
C LYS A 609 28.50 -20.97 -4.68
N ALA A 610 27.89 -20.00 -5.37
CA ALA A 610 26.79 -20.25 -6.32
C ALA A 610 26.71 -19.11 -7.34
N LYS A 611 26.84 -19.45 -8.63
CA LYS A 611 26.73 -18.52 -9.76
C LYS A 611 25.27 -18.18 -10.02
N ALA A 612 24.90 -16.90 -10.04
CA ALA A 612 23.76 -16.42 -10.80
C ALA A 612 23.99 -14.96 -11.24
N LYS A 613 23.98 -14.72 -12.55
CA LYS A 613 24.11 -13.40 -13.19
C LYS A 613 22.79 -12.64 -13.02
N ALA A 614 22.82 -11.45 -12.42
CA ALA A 614 21.74 -10.46 -12.56
C ALA A 614 22.35 -9.06 -12.76
N LYS A 615 22.01 -8.45 -13.90
CA LYS A 615 22.52 -7.19 -14.41
C LYS A 615 21.54 -6.09 -13.99
N ALA A 616 21.76 -5.45 -12.84
CA ALA A 616 20.94 -4.32 -12.40
C ALA A 616 21.59 -2.99 -12.86
N ARG A 617 20.88 -2.26 -13.74
CA ARG A 617 21.22 -0.90 -14.17
C ARG A 617 21.12 0.05 -12.97
N ARG A 618 22.24 0.64 -12.57
CA ARG A 618 22.30 1.77 -11.63
C ARG A 618 21.67 3.01 -12.27
N ARG A 619 20.69 3.64 -11.61
CA ARG A 619 20.40 5.07 -11.78
C ARG A 619 21.32 5.85 -10.83
N PRO A 620 21.80 7.06 -11.21
CA PRO A 620 22.68 7.85 -10.36
C PRO A 620 21.86 8.54 -9.25
N PRO A 621 22.45 8.77 -8.05
CA PRO A 621 21.81 9.58 -7.03
C PRO A 621 21.76 11.04 -7.49
N GLN A 622 20.56 11.64 -7.46
CA GLN A 622 20.37 13.08 -7.62
C GLN A 622 20.93 13.79 -6.39
N ALA A 623 21.77 14.79 -6.64
CA ALA A 623 22.29 15.68 -5.63
C ALA A 623 21.16 16.54 -5.04
N PHE A 624 20.98 16.50 -3.73
CA PHE A 624 20.28 17.54 -2.99
C PHE A 624 21.31 18.28 -2.13
N GLY A 625 21.52 19.55 -2.47
CA GLY A 625 22.40 20.47 -1.77
C GLY A 625 21.72 21.10 -0.55
N ASP A 626 22.51 21.17 0.52
CA ASP A 626 22.60 22.16 1.60
C ASP A 626 21.36 22.98 2.03
N ALA A 627 21.02 22.84 3.32
CA ALA A 627 21.24 23.89 4.33
C ALA A 627 20.99 23.37 5.76
N PHE A 628 22.05 23.22 6.56
CA PHE A 628 21.99 23.46 8.00
C PHE A 628 23.31 24.12 8.41
N ALA A 629 23.25 25.44 8.60
CA ALA A 629 24.34 26.23 9.14
C ALA A 629 24.50 25.93 10.63
N LEU A 630 25.74 25.66 11.06
CA LEU A 630 26.13 25.49 12.46
C LEU A 630 26.44 26.84 13.14
N ASP A 631 25.61 27.86 12.94
CA ASP A 631 25.70 29.12 13.68
C ASP A 631 24.30 29.75 13.83
N GLY A 632 23.91 29.97 15.09
CA GLY A 632 22.76 30.82 15.44
C GLY A 632 21.72 30.15 16.34
N MET A 633 21.89 30.26 17.67
CA MET A 633 20.76 30.52 18.57
C MET A 633 21.26 30.96 19.94
N ALA A 634 21.06 32.26 20.20
CA ALA A 634 21.09 32.89 21.51
C ALA A 634 19.67 32.99 22.07
N ASP A 635 19.59 32.83 23.40
CA ASP A 635 18.56 33.26 24.35
C ASP A 635 17.07 33.06 24.05
N ILE A 636 16.43 32.15 24.81
CA ILE A 636 15.12 32.42 25.43
C ILE A 636 15.12 31.82 26.84
N ASP A 637 14.88 32.73 27.81
CA ASP A 637 14.78 32.50 29.24
C ASP A 637 13.60 31.62 29.68
N ALA A 638 13.78 31.01 30.86
CA ALA A 638 12.81 30.21 31.58
C ALA A 638 11.65 31.04 32.18
N LYS A 639 10.43 30.47 32.19
CA LYS A 639 9.50 30.48 33.33
C LYS A 639 8.21 29.66 33.06
N GLY A 640 7.91 28.73 33.98
CA GLY A 640 6.55 28.50 34.47
C GLY A 640 5.83 27.19 34.10
N GLY A 641 5.74 26.28 35.08
CA GLY A 641 4.44 25.76 35.55
C GLY A 641 3.77 24.59 34.84
N ALA A 642 3.90 23.41 35.45
CA ALA A 642 2.96 22.28 35.58
C ALA A 642 1.69 22.22 34.71
N GLY A 643 1.49 21.07 34.05
CA GLY A 643 0.16 20.49 33.83
C GLY A 643 -0.05 19.77 32.50
N VAL A 644 -0.47 18.51 32.63
CA VAL A 644 -1.34 17.74 31.72
C VAL A 644 -0.66 16.86 30.66
N ALA A 645 -0.86 15.55 30.86
CA ALA A 645 -0.62 14.47 29.93
C ALA A 645 -1.52 14.58 28.68
N GLY A 646 -0.92 14.34 27.51
CA GLY A 646 -1.64 14.22 26.24
C GLY A 646 -1.02 15.07 25.14
N GLY A 647 -0.29 14.43 24.23
CA GLY A 647 0.15 15.04 22.96
C GLY A 647 1.66 15.09 22.75
N MET A 648 2.29 13.96 22.43
CA MET A 648 3.59 13.92 21.77
C MET A 648 3.60 12.87 20.65
N ALA A 649 2.82 13.15 19.60
CA ALA A 649 2.84 12.39 18.35
C ALA A 649 2.66 13.34 17.15
N SER A 650 3.51 14.35 17.04
CA SER A 650 3.69 15.13 15.81
C SER A 650 4.91 16.03 16.00
N LEU A 651 6.09 15.59 15.57
CA LEU A 651 7.24 16.47 15.28
C LEU A 651 8.44 15.80 14.58
N TYR A 652 8.39 14.51 14.23
CA TYR A 652 9.51 13.84 13.55
C TYR A 652 9.08 13.14 12.25
N GLY A 653 8.34 13.87 11.40
CA GLY A 653 8.06 13.49 10.02
C GLY A 653 8.65 14.54 9.09
N GLY A 654 9.90 14.34 8.69
CA GLY A 654 10.59 15.22 7.74
C GLY A 654 12.09 15.30 8.04
N PHE A 655 12.81 14.19 7.91
CA PHE A 655 14.27 14.14 7.72
C PHE A 655 14.69 12.81 7.09
#